data_AF-A0A416VH93-F1
#
_entry.id   AF-A0A416VH93-F1
#
_cell.length_a   1.000
_cell.length_b   1.000
_cell.length_c   1.000
_cell.angle_alpha   90.00
_cell.angle_beta   90.00
_cell.angle_gamma   90.00
#
_symmetry.space_group_name_H-M   'P 1'
#
loop_
_entity.id
_entity.type
_entity.pdbx_description
1 polymer ?
#
loop_
_entity_poly.entity_id
_entity_poly.type
_entity_poly.pdbx_seq_one_letter_code
_entity_poly.pdbx_strand_id
1 'polypeptide(L)'
;MKRKFFFNLLLIVVGILIFGGCSQNDDNDSLATGDPVEIRFTVGGVSDYEGDTSAETRSPAEPFTVSVPVDDSYEIEATFAPRKTEQTRASGSILAENTRYRVLAYKDGGSTYEGYADYKIENGKSVLINSGLGLLAGGRYKFIAYSYNNSNTITEVPDGNTGIGMKFLTVSTNDDFLYWQSGLVEVSRDMLLTINFRHLFSQLQVVFDITEFGVGCKFTSAATDLTIGGKAPYTSGTWSFGDEYVSINALSTQNGSFSFPSISGQVITSEARRLLPVSNTISTPLQFSIGAEFSTGIAINGSSDGITFAIPGNQLRPNTAYTCTIKFRALSVYMDKEGDETNEYPYGGGNCWVVPKNKTRDITYIFTALEGRSNDPVGTTIGDAPKKAEIVWQIDDNGNNCNNLIKGVTYSSSSSNNQVRFTVGSGQTGNAIIAVTSISGTILWSWHIWVVSDNSFLLKPKSISGVYLGTGFMDRNLGAADVVGPTSYGLFYQWGRKDPLRRENEYTSGPVTISDATKKPGTFYSCTPSSPWCSDSNYKTFWSDTSTDAAMLKYNPCPKGWTLPTKKLYDSAIVKGKMKDNTCVFPCTDFSDLYFVPGGGRYYYNGAVRSDGSVGSYWSSTTDNGLKAYGLFFYTDIGVNSSESSEAKSIRCVRE
;
A
#
# COMPACT_ATOMS: atom_id res chain seq x y z
N MET A 1 -57.97 54.47 -56.92
CA MET A 1 -58.74 55.02 -58.07
C MET A 1 -59.62 53.91 -58.66
N LYS A 2 -60.46 54.19 -59.68
CA LYS A 2 -61.40 53.27 -60.37
C LYS A 2 -60.75 51.91 -60.76
N ARG A 3 -61.38 50.73 -60.52
CA ARG A 3 -62.33 49.95 -61.40
C ARG A 3 -61.74 49.57 -62.79
N LYS A 4 -61.96 48.38 -63.40
CA LYS A 4 -62.84 47.19 -63.14
C LYS A 4 -62.50 45.99 -64.10
N PHE A 5 -62.69 44.74 -63.63
CA PHE A 5 -63.15 43.51 -64.39
C PHE A 5 -62.25 42.96 -65.54
N PHE A 6 -62.35 41.71 -66.04
CA PHE A 6 -63.27 40.54 -65.84
C PHE A 6 -62.46 39.28 -65.36
N PHE A 7 -62.96 38.29 -64.60
CA PHE A 7 -64.03 37.27 -64.83
C PHE A 7 -63.74 36.39 -66.08
N ASN A 8 -63.53 35.06 -66.01
CA ASN A 8 -64.19 33.94 -65.31
C ASN A 8 -63.12 32.86 -64.91
N LEU A 9 -63.29 31.73 -64.18
CA LEU A 9 -64.29 31.03 -63.32
C LEU A 9 -63.49 29.92 -62.51
N LEU A 10 -63.96 29.06 -61.58
CA LEU A 10 -65.24 28.82 -60.89
C LEU A 10 -64.99 28.39 -59.40
N LEU A 11 -65.08 27.08 -59.07
CA LEU A 11 -65.01 26.43 -57.74
C LEU A 11 -64.14 25.14 -57.87
N ILE A 12 -63.42 24.57 -56.88
CA ILE A 12 -63.46 24.53 -55.39
C ILE A 12 -64.54 23.62 -54.79
N VAL A 13 -64.12 22.48 -54.23
CA VAL A 13 -64.73 21.86 -53.04
C VAL A 13 -63.61 21.42 -52.09
N VAL A 14 -63.69 21.80 -50.82
CA VAL A 14 -62.91 21.21 -49.73
C VAL A 14 -63.81 20.18 -49.03
N GLY A 15 -63.30 18.97 -48.80
CA GLY A 15 -64.04 17.90 -48.14
C GLY A 15 -63.14 17.14 -47.16
N ILE A 16 -63.26 17.46 -45.86
CA ILE A 16 -62.81 16.57 -44.80
C ILE A 16 -63.88 15.48 -44.64
N LEU A 17 -63.50 14.22 -44.77
CA LEU A 17 -64.38 13.09 -44.43
C LEU A 17 -63.56 11.99 -43.75
N ILE A 18 -63.77 11.86 -42.44
CA ILE A 18 -63.47 10.65 -41.70
C ILE A 18 -64.68 9.73 -41.84
N PHE A 19 -64.49 8.47 -42.23
CA PHE A 19 -65.13 7.31 -41.58
C PHE A 19 -64.40 6.03 -42.01
N GLY A 20 -64.29 5.08 -41.08
CA GLY A 20 -63.69 3.78 -41.36
C GLY A 20 -64.67 2.81 -42.03
N GLY A 21 -64.13 1.88 -42.80
CA GLY A 21 -64.87 0.74 -43.35
C GLY A 21 -63.87 -0.35 -43.75
N CYS A 22 -64.13 -1.59 -43.35
CA CYS A 22 -63.24 -2.71 -43.68
C CYS A 22 -63.43 -3.13 -45.14
N SER A 23 -62.46 -2.77 -46.00
CA SER A 23 -62.19 -3.50 -47.24
C SER A 23 -60.92 -4.31 -47.04
N GLN A 24 -61.06 -5.62 -46.80
CA GLN A 24 -59.96 -6.56 -46.96
C GLN A 24 -59.68 -6.72 -48.46
N ASN A 25 -58.85 -5.82 -48.99
CA ASN A 25 -58.11 -6.10 -50.21
C ASN A 25 -56.75 -6.64 -49.78
N ASP A 26 -56.43 -7.86 -50.20
CA ASP A 26 -55.09 -8.44 -50.04
C ASP A 26 -54.14 -7.83 -51.10
N ASP A 27 -54.00 -6.51 -51.08
CA ASP A 27 -52.97 -5.77 -51.81
C ASP A 27 -51.61 -6.09 -51.16
N ASN A 28 -51.09 -7.25 -51.55
CA ASN A 28 -49.76 -7.76 -51.22
C ASN A 28 -48.71 -6.91 -51.94
N ASP A 29 -48.60 -5.65 -51.50
CA ASP A 29 -47.74 -4.59 -52.02
C ASP A 29 -46.28 -4.89 -51.67
N SER A 30 -45.75 -5.89 -52.38
CA SER A 30 -44.39 -6.37 -52.25
C SER A 30 -43.45 -5.31 -52.82
N LEU A 31 -42.78 -4.59 -51.93
CA LEU A 31 -41.64 -3.71 -52.25
C LEU A 31 -40.77 -4.35 -53.32
N ALA A 32 -40.63 -3.67 -54.46
CA ALA A 32 -39.78 -4.14 -55.52
C ALA A 32 -38.32 -4.01 -55.08
N THR A 33 -37.49 -4.99 -55.42
CA THR A 33 -36.04 -4.91 -55.18
C THR A 33 -35.49 -3.70 -55.92
N GLY A 34 -35.14 -2.64 -55.19
CA GLY A 34 -34.78 -1.33 -55.76
C GLY A 34 -35.59 -0.13 -55.28
N ASP A 35 -36.72 -0.32 -54.58
CA ASP A 35 -37.48 0.81 -54.00
C ASP A 35 -36.74 1.48 -52.83
N PRO A 36 -36.77 2.81 -52.67
CA PRO A 36 -36.09 3.50 -51.57
C PRO A 36 -36.86 3.38 -50.24
N VAL A 37 -36.18 2.91 -49.20
CA VAL A 37 -36.70 2.72 -47.83
C VAL A 37 -35.91 3.56 -46.84
N GLU A 38 -36.60 4.31 -45.97
CA GLU A 38 -35.98 5.07 -44.88
C GLU A 38 -35.51 4.15 -43.74
N ILE A 39 -34.25 4.28 -43.33
CA ILE A 39 -33.66 3.52 -42.23
C ILE A 39 -33.57 4.38 -40.96
N ARG A 40 -34.20 3.92 -39.87
CA ARG A 40 -34.22 4.61 -38.57
C ARG A 40 -33.21 4.00 -37.61
N PHE A 41 -32.63 4.84 -36.74
CA PHE A 41 -31.61 4.40 -35.76
C PHE A 41 -31.91 4.89 -34.35
N THR A 42 -31.70 4.01 -33.37
CA THR A 42 -31.79 4.30 -31.93
C THR A 42 -30.51 3.87 -31.23
N VAL A 43 -30.11 4.56 -30.16
CA VAL A 43 -28.96 4.13 -29.34
C VAL A 43 -29.42 3.19 -28.24
N GLY A 44 -28.85 1.97 -28.20
CA GLY A 44 -29.10 0.96 -27.17
C GLY A 44 -28.15 1.08 -25.97
N GLY A 45 -26.95 1.62 -26.18
CA GLY A 45 -26.02 1.93 -25.10
C GLY A 45 -24.60 2.27 -25.56
N VAL A 46 -23.70 2.39 -24.59
CA VAL A 46 -22.25 2.28 -24.77
C VAL A 46 -21.83 1.04 -23.98
N SER A 47 -21.46 -0.04 -24.66
CA SER A 47 -21.18 -1.36 -24.05
C SER A 47 -20.66 -2.37 -25.08
N ASP A 48 -19.82 -3.29 -24.63
CA ASP A 48 -19.00 -4.09 -25.54
C ASP A 48 -19.61 -5.44 -25.96
N TYR A 49 -20.52 -5.99 -25.16
CA TYR A 49 -21.18 -7.28 -25.40
C TYR A 49 -22.63 -7.26 -24.89
N GLU A 50 -23.50 -8.06 -25.51
CA GLU A 50 -24.89 -8.21 -25.08
C GLU A 50 -24.98 -8.70 -23.64
N GLY A 51 -25.87 -8.05 -22.86
CA GLY A 51 -26.16 -8.43 -21.48
C GLY A 51 -25.24 -7.83 -20.42
N ASP A 52 -24.24 -7.00 -20.76
CA ASP A 52 -23.42 -6.35 -19.72
C ASP A 52 -24.24 -5.40 -18.83
N THR A 53 -23.98 -5.48 -17.53
CA THR A 53 -24.53 -4.62 -16.48
C THR A 53 -23.44 -3.95 -15.64
N SER A 54 -22.18 -3.99 -16.10
CA SER A 54 -21.05 -3.39 -15.40
C SER A 54 -21.09 -1.86 -15.36
N ALA A 55 -20.30 -1.29 -14.45
CA ALA A 55 -20.24 0.14 -14.16
C ALA A 55 -19.33 0.96 -15.08
N GLU A 56 -18.43 0.29 -15.80
CA GLU A 56 -17.50 0.90 -16.75
C GLU A 56 -17.98 0.57 -18.17
N THR A 57 -18.14 1.58 -19.01
CA THR A 57 -18.59 1.41 -20.41
C THR A 57 -17.47 0.89 -21.34
N ARG A 58 -16.39 0.34 -20.77
CA ARG A 58 -15.18 -0.18 -21.42
C ARG A 58 -14.86 -1.57 -20.89
N SER A 59 -14.43 -2.47 -21.76
CA SER A 59 -14.06 -3.85 -21.42
C SER A 59 -13.03 -3.95 -20.27
N PRO A 60 -13.15 -4.97 -19.40
CA PRO A 60 -12.10 -5.34 -18.45
C PRO A 60 -10.91 -5.92 -19.22
N ALA A 61 -9.69 -5.61 -18.79
CA ALA A 61 -8.46 -6.08 -19.41
C ALA A 61 -7.85 -7.29 -18.68
N GLU A 62 -7.12 -8.14 -19.41
CA GLU A 62 -6.34 -9.22 -18.78
C GLU A 62 -5.29 -8.64 -17.82
N PRO A 63 -5.22 -9.11 -16.56
CA PRO A 63 -4.31 -8.56 -15.57
C PRO A 63 -2.87 -9.03 -15.80
N PHE A 64 -1.90 -8.17 -15.51
CA PHE A 64 -0.47 -8.51 -15.55
C PHE A 64 0.33 -7.69 -14.54
N THR A 65 1.46 -8.23 -14.08
CA THR A 65 2.33 -7.61 -13.08
C THR A 65 3.77 -7.53 -13.57
N VAL A 66 4.45 -6.43 -13.26
CA VAL A 66 5.87 -6.20 -13.54
C VAL A 66 6.55 -5.71 -12.26
N SER A 67 7.50 -6.49 -11.74
CA SER A 67 8.40 -6.04 -10.66
C SER A 67 9.65 -5.39 -11.24
N VAL A 68 10.05 -4.24 -10.70
CA VAL A 68 11.29 -3.54 -11.05
C VAL A 68 12.01 -3.10 -9.77
N PRO A 69 13.24 -3.59 -9.51
CA PRO A 69 14.05 -3.10 -8.40
C PRO A 69 14.47 -1.65 -8.68
N VAL A 70 14.44 -0.81 -7.65
CA VAL A 70 14.87 0.59 -7.71
C VAL A 70 16.33 0.70 -7.31
N ASP A 71 16.67 0.14 -6.16
CA ASP A 71 18.02 0.08 -5.57
C ASP A 71 18.08 -1.05 -4.50
N ASP A 72 19.14 -1.09 -3.69
CA ASP A 72 19.31 -2.05 -2.58
C ASP A 72 18.31 -1.86 -1.40
N SER A 73 17.50 -0.80 -1.45
CA SER A 73 16.57 -0.36 -0.40
C SER A 73 15.11 -0.40 -0.83
N TYR A 74 14.79 -0.32 -2.13
CA TYR A 74 13.42 -0.24 -2.65
C TYR A 74 13.17 -1.06 -3.92
N GLU A 75 11.94 -1.53 -4.06
CA GLU A 75 11.37 -2.17 -5.24
C GLU A 75 10.03 -1.49 -5.58
N ILE A 76 9.66 -1.51 -6.86
CA ILE A 76 8.33 -1.16 -7.35
C ILE A 76 7.69 -2.39 -7.98
N GLU A 77 6.48 -2.72 -7.54
CA GLU A 77 5.62 -3.69 -8.22
C GLU A 77 4.49 -2.93 -8.91
N ALA A 78 4.45 -2.98 -10.24
CA ALA A 78 3.40 -2.39 -11.05
C ALA A 78 2.42 -3.47 -11.52
N THR A 79 1.21 -3.49 -10.95
CA THR A 79 0.14 -4.42 -11.33
C THR A 79 -0.95 -3.70 -12.12
N PHE A 80 -1.22 -4.18 -13.32
CA PHE A 80 -2.30 -3.74 -14.20
C PHE A 80 -3.48 -4.70 -14.05
N ALA A 81 -4.68 -4.14 -13.83
CA ALA A 81 -5.91 -4.91 -13.66
C ALA A 81 -7.11 -4.15 -14.27
N PRO A 82 -8.25 -4.83 -14.51
CA PRO A 82 -9.50 -4.14 -14.82
C PRO A 82 -9.82 -3.06 -13.81
N ARG A 83 -10.16 -1.85 -14.29
CA ARG A 83 -10.72 -0.81 -13.44
C ARG A 83 -12.07 -1.28 -12.89
N LYS A 84 -12.20 -1.35 -11.56
CA LYS A 84 -13.47 -1.70 -10.88
C LYS A 84 -14.04 -0.44 -10.24
N THR A 85 -15.06 0.11 -10.88
CA THR A 85 -15.84 1.25 -10.40
C THR A 85 -17.25 0.77 -10.06
N GLU A 86 -18.04 1.52 -9.27
CA GLU A 86 -19.47 1.27 -9.10
C GLU A 86 -20.29 2.40 -9.74
N GLN A 87 -21.24 2.01 -10.60
CA GLN A 87 -22.31 2.86 -11.12
C GLN A 87 -23.53 1.97 -11.39
N THR A 88 -24.66 2.33 -10.79
CA THR A 88 -25.96 1.75 -11.13
C THR A 88 -26.48 2.40 -12.42
N ARG A 89 -26.75 1.61 -13.47
CA ARG A 89 -27.40 2.12 -14.70
C ARG A 89 -28.68 2.89 -14.39
N ALA A 90 -28.70 4.19 -14.65
CA ALA A 90 -29.95 4.92 -14.78
C ALA A 90 -30.67 4.46 -16.05
N SER A 91 -31.97 4.16 -15.96
CA SER A 91 -32.77 3.73 -17.12
C SER A 91 -33.19 4.95 -17.95
N GLY A 92 -32.28 5.42 -18.79
CA GLY A 92 -32.41 6.59 -19.64
C GLY A 92 -31.14 6.76 -20.48
N SER A 93 -31.16 7.67 -21.47
CA SER A 93 -30.12 7.82 -22.49
C SER A 93 -28.68 7.65 -21.99
N ILE A 94 -27.95 6.76 -22.64
CA ILE A 94 -26.56 6.40 -22.28
C ILE A 94 -25.54 7.31 -23.01
N LEU A 95 -26.01 8.16 -23.92
CA LEU A 95 -25.28 9.33 -24.42
C LEU A 95 -25.83 10.61 -23.79
N ALA A 96 -24.99 11.64 -23.68
CA ALA A 96 -25.39 12.90 -23.06
C ALA A 96 -26.39 13.69 -23.93
N GLU A 97 -27.21 14.52 -23.28
CA GLU A 97 -28.17 15.39 -23.94
C GLU A 97 -27.43 16.42 -24.82
N ASN A 98 -27.87 16.57 -26.08
CA ASN A 98 -27.21 17.30 -27.18
C ASN A 98 -25.99 16.63 -27.84
N THR A 99 -25.50 15.48 -27.38
CA THR A 99 -24.49 14.69 -28.13
C THR A 99 -25.01 14.39 -29.53
N ARG A 100 -24.16 14.55 -30.54
CA ARG A 100 -24.47 14.22 -31.95
C ARG A 100 -23.78 12.95 -32.41
N TYR A 101 -24.41 12.22 -33.32
CA TYR A 101 -23.80 11.09 -34.03
C TYR A 101 -24.23 11.03 -35.49
N ARG A 102 -23.37 10.49 -36.35
CA ARG A 102 -23.67 10.18 -37.76
C ARG A 102 -23.69 8.68 -37.96
N VAL A 103 -24.52 8.21 -38.87
CA VAL A 103 -24.47 6.85 -39.42
C VAL A 103 -24.19 6.93 -40.92
N LEU A 104 -23.15 6.24 -41.36
CA LEU A 104 -22.79 6.04 -42.78
C LEU A 104 -23.27 4.65 -43.23
N ALA A 105 -23.80 4.53 -44.45
CA ALA A 105 -24.12 3.23 -45.05
C ALA A 105 -23.24 2.93 -46.28
N TYR A 106 -22.45 1.88 -46.19
CA TYR A 106 -21.64 1.33 -47.28
C TYR A 106 -22.36 0.14 -47.88
N LYS A 107 -22.59 0.14 -49.18
CA LYS A 107 -23.14 -1.02 -49.90
C LYS A 107 -22.14 -2.18 -49.86
N ASP A 108 -22.65 -3.40 -49.95
CA ASP A 108 -21.83 -4.60 -50.10
C ASP A 108 -20.84 -4.47 -51.28
N GLY A 109 -19.55 -4.74 -51.03
CA GLY A 109 -18.44 -4.48 -51.96
C GLY A 109 -18.10 -3.00 -52.25
N GLY A 110 -18.85 -2.04 -51.72
CA GLY A 110 -18.70 -0.60 -51.97
C GLY A 110 -17.52 0.04 -51.24
N SER A 111 -16.80 0.94 -51.92
CA SER A 111 -15.65 1.67 -51.36
C SER A 111 -15.99 3.05 -50.79
N THR A 112 -17.19 3.57 -51.07
CA THR A 112 -17.78 4.82 -50.61
C THR A 112 -19.12 4.55 -49.93
N TYR A 113 -19.59 5.45 -49.07
CA TYR A 113 -20.96 5.38 -48.53
C TYR A 113 -21.96 5.83 -49.60
N GLU A 114 -23.16 5.22 -49.64
CA GLU A 114 -24.25 5.66 -50.52
C GLU A 114 -25.09 6.78 -49.88
N GLY A 115 -25.09 6.91 -48.54
CA GLY A 115 -25.76 7.98 -47.82
C GLY A 115 -25.39 8.04 -46.34
N TYR A 116 -25.91 9.06 -45.64
CA TYR A 116 -25.74 9.21 -44.20
C TYR A 116 -26.97 9.81 -43.50
N ALA A 117 -27.17 9.48 -42.22
CA ALA A 117 -28.13 10.13 -41.35
C ALA A 117 -27.44 10.74 -40.12
N ASP A 118 -27.83 11.96 -39.77
CA ASP A 118 -27.33 12.68 -38.60
C ASP A 118 -28.39 12.74 -37.51
N TYR A 119 -28.00 12.42 -36.28
CA TYR A 119 -28.86 12.36 -35.11
C TYR A 119 -28.30 13.19 -33.95
N LYS A 120 -29.20 13.77 -33.16
CA LYS A 120 -28.94 14.45 -31.89
C LYS A 120 -29.67 13.71 -30.78
N ILE A 121 -29.10 13.63 -29.58
CA ILE A 121 -29.84 13.24 -28.38
C ILE A 121 -30.67 14.42 -27.89
N GLU A 122 -32.00 14.26 -27.87
CA GLU A 122 -32.96 15.19 -27.27
C GLU A 122 -33.98 14.47 -26.39
N ASN A 123 -34.21 14.97 -25.18
CA ASN A 123 -34.95 14.30 -24.11
C ASN A 123 -34.53 12.83 -23.94
N GLY A 124 -33.23 12.58 -24.10
CA GLY A 124 -32.65 11.25 -24.06
C GLY A 124 -32.99 10.30 -25.22
N LYS A 125 -33.47 10.79 -26.36
CA LYS A 125 -33.80 9.99 -27.56
C LYS A 125 -33.04 10.47 -28.79
N SER A 126 -32.79 9.54 -29.72
CA SER A 126 -32.27 9.85 -31.06
C SER A 126 -33.30 10.64 -31.87
N VAL A 127 -33.01 11.92 -32.15
CA VAL A 127 -33.79 12.79 -33.04
C VAL A 127 -32.99 13.06 -34.31
N LEU A 128 -33.60 12.80 -35.46
CA LEU A 128 -33.00 13.00 -36.78
C LEU A 128 -32.85 14.50 -37.10
N ILE A 129 -31.70 14.90 -37.67
CA ILE A 129 -31.35 16.30 -37.97
C ILE A 129 -31.38 16.59 -39.47
N ASN A 130 -30.96 15.63 -40.31
CA ASN A 130 -30.91 15.77 -41.76
C ASN A 130 -32.12 15.08 -42.45
N SER A 131 -32.09 14.95 -43.77
CA SER A 131 -33.16 14.35 -44.60
C SER A 131 -33.37 12.84 -44.43
N GLY A 132 -32.76 12.21 -43.43
CA GLY A 132 -32.79 10.75 -43.26
C GLY A 132 -31.87 10.00 -44.21
N LEU A 133 -31.90 8.67 -44.12
CA LEU A 133 -31.10 7.75 -44.91
C LEU A 133 -32.03 6.80 -45.66
N GLY A 134 -32.28 7.09 -46.93
CA GLY A 134 -33.01 6.22 -47.85
C GLY A 134 -32.04 5.25 -48.54
N LEU A 135 -32.30 3.94 -48.47
CA LEU A 135 -31.52 2.87 -49.12
C LEU A 135 -32.42 1.92 -49.91
N LEU A 136 -31.87 1.19 -50.87
CA LEU A 136 -32.67 0.36 -51.78
C LEU A 136 -33.11 -0.96 -51.12
N ALA A 137 -34.39 -1.30 -51.22
CA ALA A 137 -34.99 -2.54 -50.73
C ALA A 137 -34.31 -3.79 -51.32
N GLY A 138 -33.98 -4.75 -50.46
CA GLY A 138 -33.18 -5.93 -50.81
C GLY A 138 -31.69 -5.66 -51.04
N GLY A 139 -31.23 -4.41 -50.91
CA GLY A 139 -29.80 -4.08 -50.90
C GLY A 139 -29.14 -4.48 -49.58
N ARG A 140 -27.91 -5.00 -49.65
CA ARG A 140 -27.10 -5.33 -48.46
C ARG A 140 -26.11 -4.20 -48.15
N TYR A 141 -26.06 -3.79 -46.89
CA TYR A 141 -25.30 -2.64 -46.42
C TYR A 141 -24.55 -2.94 -45.11
N LYS A 142 -23.34 -2.40 -44.99
CA LYS A 142 -22.62 -2.25 -43.72
C LYS A 142 -22.82 -0.82 -43.22
N PHE A 143 -23.32 -0.69 -42.00
CA PHE A 143 -23.49 0.58 -41.31
C PHE A 143 -22.30 0.85 -40.39
N ILE A 144 -21.86 2.11 -40.34
CA ILE A 144 -20.81 2.58 -39.43
C ILE A 144 -21.33 3.85 -38.77
N ALA A 145 -21.42 3.85 -37.44
CA ALA A 145 -21.84 5.02 -36.67
C ALA A 145 -20.68 5.57 -35.84
N TYR A 146 -20.66 6.88 -35.62
CA TYR A 146 -19.65 7.52 -34.76
C TYR A 146 -20.17 8.78 -34.07
N SER A 147 -19.57 9.12 -32.93
CA SER A 147 -19.87 10.30 -32.12
C SER A 147 -18.62 10.84 -31.42
N TYR A 148 -18.55 12.16 -31.25
CA TYR A 148 -17.56 12.84 -30.42
C TYR A 148 -18.04 13.04 -28.96
N ASN A 149 -19.02 12.24 -28.50
CA ASN A 149 -19.54 12.09 -27.13
C ASN A 149 -19.67 13.39 -26.29
N ASN A 150 -18.54 13.86 -25.74
CA ASN A 150 -18.43 15.12 -24.98
C ASN A 150 -18.68 16.38 -25.84
N SER A 151 -18.73 16.27 -27.16
CA SER A 151 -18.98 17.36 -28.11
C SER A 151 -20.42 17.42 -28.62
N ASN A 152 -20.97 18.64 -28.64
CA ASN A 152 -22.26 18.97 -29.25
C ASN A 152 -22.17 19.24 -30.77
N THR A 153 -20.98 19.12 -31.36
CA THR A 153 -20.74 19.19 -32.81
C THR A 153 -20.31 17.84 -33.36
N ILE A 154 -20.62 17.62 -34.63
CA ILE A 154 -19.97 16.60 -35.45
C ILE A 154 -19.16 17.33 -36.51
N THR A 155 -17.90 16.92 -36.70
CA THR A 155 -17.07 17.43 -37.79
C THR A 155 -17.60 16.93 -39.12
N GLU A 156 -17.73 17.84 -40.08
CA GLU A 156 -18.30 17.54 -41.39
C GLU A 156 -17.41 16.54 -42.16
N VAL A 157 -18.01 15.46 -42.66
CA VAL A 157 -17.44 14.72 -43.78
C VAL A 157 -17.72 15.57 -45.04
N PRO A 158 -16.71 15.98 -45.82
CA PRO A 158 -16.93 16.72 -47.06
C PRO A 158 -17.82 15.92 -48.02
N ASP A 159 -18.73 16.61 -48.72
CA ASP A 159 -19.66 15.97 -49.64
C ASP A 159 -18.93 15.06 -50.64
N GLY A 160 -19.40 13.82 -50.77
CA GLY A 160 -18.71 12.72 -51.47
C GLY A 160 -18.56 12.87 -52.99
N ASN A 161 -18.76 14.06 -53.52
CA ASN A 161 -18.82 14.38 -54.95
C ASN A 161 -17.49 14.89 -55.54
N THR A 162 -16.39 14.83 -54.76
CA THR A 162 -15.04 15.30 -55.17
C THR A 162 -14.13 14.19 -55.69
N GLY A 163 -14.57 12.92 -55.68
CA GLY A 163 -13.77 11.75 -56.05
C GLY A 163 -12.67 11.35 -55.03
N ILE A 164 -12.39 12.19 -54.04
CA ILE A 164 -11.46 11.90 -52.94
C ILE A 164 -12.28 11.34 -51.78
N GLY A 165 -12.49 10.03 -51.78
CA GLY A 165 -13.24 9.34 -50.73
C GLY A 165 -12.54 9.42 -49.38
N MET A 166 -12.88 10.42 -48.55
CA MET A 166 -12.44 10.48 -47.16
C MET A 166 -12.99 9.28 -46.41
N LYS A 167 -12.09 8.36 -46.04
CA LYS A 167 -12.38 7.17 -45.23
C LYS A 167 -12.05 7.35 -43.76
N PHE A 168 -11.78 8.57 -43.31
CA PHE A 168 -11.20 8.82 -42.00
C PHE A 168 -11.61 10.16 -41.38
N LEU A 169 -11.40 10.27 -40.07
CA LEU A 169 -11.57 11.47 -39.26
C LEU A 169 -10.35 11.73 -38.38
N THR A 170 -10.12 12.99 -38.04
CA THR A 170 -9.26 13.36 -36.91
C THR A 170 -10.03 13.14 -35.61
N VAL A 171 -9.48 12.31 -34.72
CA VAL A 171 -10.06 11.98 -33.41
C VAL A 171 -9.13 12.42 -32.28
N SER A 172 -9.70 12.80 -31.14
CA SER A 172 -8.96 13.37 -30.00
C SER A 172 -9.39 12.75 -28.68
N THR A 173 -8.43 12.46 -27.78
CA THR A 173 -8.69 11.89 -26.44
C THR A 173 -9.51 12.81 -25.53
N ASN A 174 -9.62 14.11 -25.87
CA ASN A 174 -10.48 15.06 -25.16
C ASN A 174 -11.96 14.68 -25.31
N ASP A 175 -12.38 14.30 -26.52
CA ASP A 175 -13.80 14.18 -26.90
C ASP A 175 -14.43 12.84 -26.49
N ASP A 176 -13.60 11.85 -26.15
CA ASP A 176 -13.99 10.46 -25.86
C ASP A 176 -14.78 9.80 -26.99
N PHE A 177 -14.17 9.80 -28.17
CA PHE A 177 -14.76 9.33 -29.43
C PHE A 177 -15.34 7.92 -29.32
N LEU A 178 -16.58 7.78 -29.78
CA LEU A 178 -17.36 6.55 -29.80
C LEU A 178 -17.58 6.09 -31.24
N TYR A 179 -17.58 4.79 -31.47
CA TYR A 179 -17.90 4.18 -32.76
C TYR A 179 -18.74 2.92 -32.61
N TRP A 180 -19.39 2.51 -33.72
CA TRP A 180 -20.08 1.23 -33.87
C TRP A 180 -20.02 0.81 -35.33
N GLN A 181 -20.07 -0.49 -35.59
CA GLN A 181 -20.20 -1.05 -36.94
C GLN A 181 -21.11 -2.28 -36.93
N SER A 182 -21.92 -2.43 -37.98
CA SER A 182 -22.73 -3.63 -38.21
C SER A 182 -21.95 -4.69 -39.00
N GLY A 183 -22.51 -5.91 -39.07
CA GLY A 183 -22.25 -6.81 -40.19
C GLY A 183 -22.92 -6.30 -41.48
N LEU A 184 -22.96 -7.11 -42.54
CA LEU A 184 -23.87 -6.84 -43.66
C LEU A 184 -25.31 -7.09 -43.20
N VAL A 185 -26.19 -6.11 -43.43
CA VAL A 185 -27.63 -6.19 -43.13
C VAL A 185 -28.41 -5.89 -44.40
N GLU A 186 -29.49 -6.64 -44.64
CA GLU A 186 -30.35 -6.48 -45.80
C GLU A 186 -31.49 -5.49 -45.51
N VAL A 187 -31.68 -4.51 -46.39
CA VAL A 187 -32.68 -3.45 -46.22
C VAL A 187 -34.08 -3.96 -46.51
N SER A 188 -34.96 -3.79 -45.53
CA SER A 188 -36.36 -4.23 -45.52
C SER A 188 -37.27 -3.13 -44.97
N ARG A 189 -38.59 -3.29 -45.10
CA ARG A 189 -39.60 -2.28 -44.73
C ARG A 189 -39.49 -1.88 -43.25
N ASP A 190 -39.67 -0.58 -42.97
CA ASP A 190 -39.76 0.00 -41.63
C ASP A 190 -38.54 -0.21 -40.68
N MET A 191 -37.40 -0.60 -41.24
CA MET A 191 -36.17 -0.98 -40.53
C MET A 191 -35.74 -0.01 -39.42
N LEU A 192 -35.56 -0.56 -38.23
CA LEU A 192 -35.00 0.12 -37.05
C LEU A 192 -33.73 -0.62 -36.59
N LEU A 193 -32.60 0.08 -36.57
CA LEU A 193 -31.31 -0.46 -36.11
C LEU A 193 -30.89 0.16 -34.78
N THR A 194 -30.54 -0.71 -33.82
CA THR A 194 -30.01 -0.31 -32.51
C THR A 194 -28.49 -0.23 -32.53
N ILE A 195 -27.96 0.96 -32.29
CA ILE A 195 -26.54 1.26 -32.22
C ILE A 195 -26.06 1.05 -30.78
N ASN A 196 -25.07 0.18 -30.59
CA ASN A 196 -24.39 -0.03 -29.31
C ASN A 196 -22.95 0.49 -29.45
N PHE A 197 -22.73 1.72 -29.00
CA PHE A 197 -21.44 2.40 -29.14
C PHE A 197 -20.34 1.76 -28.30
N ARG A 198 -19.10 1.96 -28.72
CA ARG A 198 -17.86 1.51 -28.08
C ARG A 198 -16.86 2.66 -28.04
N HIS A 199 -16.06 2.77 -26.99
CA HIS A 199 -15.00 3.77 -26.92
C HIS A 199 -13.83 3.40 -27.84
N LEU A 200 -13.34 4.38 -28.60
CA LEU A 200 -12.13 4.19 -29.41
C LEU A 200 -10.85 4.22 -28.56
N PHE A 201 -10.92 4.81 -27.36
CA PHE A 201 -9.75 5.04 -26.51
C PHE A 201 -9.74 4.19 -25.24
N SER A 202 -8.53 3.75 -24.89
CA SER A 202 -8.25 3.16 -23.57
C SER A 202 -8.34 4.23 -22.48
N GLN A 203 -8.62 3.82 -21.24
CA GLN A 203 -8.47 4.66 -20.06
C GLN A 203 -7.54 4.00 -19.05
N LEU A 204 -6.65 4.79 -18.44
CA LEU A 204 -5.71 4.35 -17.43
C LEU A 204 -5.85 5.23 -16.19
N GLN A 205 -5.91 4.60 -15.02
CA GLN A 205 -5.81 5.24 -13.71
C GLN A 205 -4.58 4.70 -12.99
N VAL A 206 -3.84 5.56 -12.29
CA VAL A 206 -2.68 5.14 -11.49
C VAL A 206 -3.03 5.19 -10.01
N VAL A 207 -2.63 4.15 -9.27
CA VAL A 207 -2.71 4.07 -7.82
C VAL A 207 -1.29 3.93 -7.28
N PHE A 208 -0.93 4.76 -6.31
CA PHE A 208 0.30 4.63 -5.54
C PHE A 208 -0.04 4.00 -4.18
N ASP A 209 0.70 2.95 -3.78
CA ASP A 209 0.48 2.20 -2.54
C ASP A 209 1.79 2.12 -1.72
N ILE A 210 1.79 2.73 -0.53
CA ILE A 210 2.87 2.67 0.48
C ILE A 210 2.43 1.92 1.76
N THR A 211 1.43 1.04 1.70
CA THR A 211 0.93 0.30 2.87
C THR A 211 2.00 -0.53 3.58
N GLU A 212 3.07 -0.95 2.89
CA GLU A 212 4.20 -1.67 3.49
C GLU A 212 5.18 -0.79 4.30
N PHE A 213 5.00 0.54 4.31
CA PHE A 213 5.77 1.49 5.13
C PHE A 213 5.12 1.82 6.48
N GLY A 214 3.96 1.23 6.80
CA GLY A 214 3.27 1.39 8.08
C GLY A 214 2.23 2.52 8.11
N VAL A 215 1.17 2.37 8.90
CA VAL A 215 0.00 3.30 8.94
C VAL A 215 0.31 4.75 9.31
N GLY A 216 1.49 5.03 9.87
CA GLY A 216 1.97 6.40 10.09
C GLY A 216 2.52 7.09 8.83
N CYS A 217 3.03 6.31 7.86
CA CYS A 217 3.63 6.82 6.64
C CYS A 217 2.57 7.36 5.66
N LYS A 218 2.82 8.54 5.09
CA LYS A 218 1.92 9.23 4.15
C LYS A 218 2.74 9.92 3.07
N PHE A 219 2.16 10.13 1.89
CA PHE A 219 2.78 10.98 0.87
C PHE A 219 2.76 12.46 1.32
N THR A 220 3.91 13.13 1.23
CA THR A 220 4.03 14.59 1.28
C THR A 220 4.08 15.19 -0.12
N SER A 221 4.60 14.44 -1.11
CA SER A 221 4.48 14.73 -2.53
C SER A 221 4.33 13.44 -3.35
N ALA A 222 3.66 13.52 -4.50
CA ALA A 222 3.50 12.40 -5.43
C ALA A 222 3.27 12.92 -6.86
N ALA A 223 4.07 12.41 -7.80
CA ALA A 223 3.97 12.71 -9.23
C ALA A 223 4.33 11.46 -10.05
N THR A 224 3.66 11.29 -11.19
CA THR A 224 4.10 10.33 -12.20
C THR A 224 3.71 10.78 -13.60
N ASP A 225 4.64 10.60 -14.54
CA ASP A 225 4.49 10.94 -15.94
C ASP A 225 4.63 9.67 -16.79
N LEU A 226 3.60 9.34 -17.56
CA LEU A 226 3.68 8.30 -18.60
C LEU A 226 4.28 8.88 -19.88
N THR A 227 5.32 8.24 -20.38
CA THR A 227 5.81 8.37 -21.76
C THR A 227 5.63 7.06 -22.51
N ILE A 228 5.58 7.13 -23.84
CA ILE A 228 5.43 5.97 -24.73
C ILE A 228 6.58 6.00 -25.72
N GLY A 229 7.47 5.00 -25.64
CA GLY A 229 8.73 4.98 -26.41
C GLY A 229 9.57 6.24 -26.22
N GLY A 230 9.68 6.74 -24.98
CA GLY A 230 10.44 7.96 -24.64
C GLY A 230 9.80 9.28 -25.10
N LYS A 231 8.50 9.31 -25.43
CA LYS A 231 7.78 10.52 -25.86
C LYS A 231 6.52 10.76 -25.04
N ALA A 232 6.15 12.02 -24.86
CA ALA A 232 4.89 12.41 -24.23
C ALA A 232 3.68 11.86 -25.03
N PRO A 233 2.57 11.44 -24.38
CA PRO A 233 1.45 10.79 -25.05
C PRO A 233 0.81 11.67 -26.13
N TYR A 234 0.51 11.07 -27.29
CA TYR A 234 -0.25 11.67 -28.37
C TYR A 234 -1.72 11.84 -27.97
N THR A 235 -2.30 13.01 -28.23
CA THR A 235 -3.71 13.30 -27.93
C THR A 235 -4.63 13.19 -29.14
N SER A 236 -4.09 13.30 -30.36
CA SER A 236 -4.85 13.26 -31.61
C SER A 236 -4.29 12.23 -32.59
N GLY A 237 -5.18 11.60 -33.37
CA GLY A 237 -4.79 10.73 -34.48
C GLY A 237 -5.88 10.63 -35.55
N THR A 238 -5.68 9.75 -36.51
CA THR A 238 -6.58 9.51 -37.64
C THR A 238 -7.27 8.16 -37.49
N TRP A 239 -8.59 8.17 -37.31
CA TRP A 239 -9.42 6.95 -37.29
C TRP A 239 -10.01 6.70 -38.67
N SER A 240 -9.82 5.50 -39.24
CA SER A 240 -10.53 5.09 -40.46
C SER A 240 -11.90 4.52 -40.11
N PHE A 241 -12.91 4.76 -40.94
CA PHE A 241 -14.28 4.33 -40.70
C PHE A 241 -14.39 2.80 -40.57
N GLY A 242 -14.62 2.32 -39.34
CA GLY A 242 -14.76 0.91 -39.00
C GLY A 242 -13.49 0.20 -38.54
N ASP A 243 -12.34 0.89 -38.51
CA ASP A 243 -11.13 0.39 -37.84
C ASP A 243 -11.36 0.35 -36.32
N GLU A 244 -10.74 -0.60 -35.62
CA GLU A 244 -10.76 -0.65 -34.15
C GLU A 244 -9.58 0.10 -33.51
N TYR A 245 -8.78 0.81 -34.32
CA TYR A 245 -7.50 1.45 -33.94
C TYR A 245 -7.33 2.84 -34.58
N VAL A 246 -6.28 3.59 -34.18
CA VAL A 246 -6.06 4.99 -34.61
C VAL A 246 -4.64 5.18 -35.13
N SER A 247 -4.51 5.57 -36.40
CA SER A 247 -3.23 5.89 -37.03
C SER A 247 -2.65 7.19 -36.46
N ILE A 248 -1.43 7.15 -35.92
CA ILE A 248 -0.77 8.32 -35.33
C ILE A 248 -0.01 9.10 -36.41
N ASN A 249 -0.62 10.20 -36.87
CA ASN A 249 -0.11 11.02 -37.97
C ASN A 249 0.48 12.38 -37.53
N ALA A 250 0.74 12.57 -36.23
CA ALA A 250 1.14 13.84 -35.57
C ALA A 250 0.00 14.91 -35.62
N LEU A 251 0.00 16.01 -34.84
CA LEU A 251 1.12 16.77 -34.25
C LEU A 251 1.04 16.99 -32.72
N SER A 252 -0.12 16.88 -32.07
CA SER A 252 -0.23 17.25 -30.64
C SER A 252 0.06 16.09 -29.68
N THR A 253 0.94 16.37 -28.73
CA THR A 253 1.10 15.61 -27.48
C THR A 253 0.58 16.44 -26.30
N GLN A 254 0.36 15.80 -25.16
CA GLN A 254 0.14 16.44 -23.86
C GLN A 254 1.12 15.84 -22.86
N ASN A 255 1.42 16.55 -21.77
CA ASN A 255 2.30 16.04 -20.72
C ASN A 255 1.86 14.66 -20.20
N GLY A 256 2.81 13.84 -19.75
CA GLY A 256 2.59 12.47 -19.27
C GLY A 256 1.86 12.39 -17.92
N SER A 257 1.73 13.53 -17.22
CA SER A 257 1.37 13.59 -15.80
C SER A 257 0.01 12.98 -15.47
N PHE A 258 -0.04 12.26 -14.34
CA PHE A 258 -1.26 11.91 -13.64
C PHE A 258 -1.44 12.86 -12.44
N SER A 259 -2.61 13.46 -12.32
CA SER A 259 -2.95 14.33 -11.19
C SER A 259 -3.56 13.51 -10.07
N PHE A 260 -3.07 13.67 -8.84
CA PHE A 260 -3.64 13.07 -7.64
C PHE A 260 -4.52 14.12 -6.92
N PRO A 261 -5.86 13.97 -6.89
CA PRO A 261 -6.76 14.94 -6.27
C PRO A 261 -6.67 14.98 -4.74
N SER A 262 -6.08 13.95 -4.11
CA SER A 262 -5.65 13.96 -2.72
C SER A 262 -4.44 13.04 -2.53
N ILE A 263 -3.56 13.41 -1.60
CA ILE A 263 -2.38 12.63 -1.19
C ILE A 263 -2.42 12.19 0.29
N SER A 264 -3.58 12.33 0.95
CA SER A 264 -3.71 12.33 2.42
C SER A 264 -3.61 10.98 3.15
N GLY A 265 -3.15 9.90 2.49
CA GLY A 265 -3.14 8.54 3.05
C GLY A 265 -2.10 7.62 2.42
N GLN A 266 -2.09 6.34 2.80
CA GLN A 266 -1.13 5.33 2.30
C GLN A 266 -1.43 4.80 0.88
N VAL A 267 -2.67 4.97 0.43
CA VAL A 267 -3.09 4.59 -0.93
C VAL A 267 -3.72 5.83 -1.54
N ILE A 268 -3.15 6.30 -2.65
CA ILE A 268 -3.60 7.50 -3.35
C ILE A 268 -3.85 7.16 -4.81
N THR A 269 -4.92 7.72 -5.37
CA THR A 269 -5.46 7.33 -6.68
C THR A 269 -5.53 8.56 -7.56
N SER A 270 -4.99 8.48 -8.78
CA SER A 270 -5.00 9.58 -9.72
C SER A 270 -6.37 9.79 -10.37
N GLU A 271 -6.55 10.92 -11.03
CA GLU A 271 -7.53 11.04 -12.10
C GLU A 271 -7.23 10.06 -13.24
N ALA A 272 -8.28 9.55 -13.88
CA ALA A 272 -8.17 8.49 -14.90
C ALA A 272 -8.09 9.08 -16.32
N ARG A 273 -6.93 8.97 -16.97
CA ARG A 273 -6.65 9.59 -18.27
C ARG A 273 -7.02 8.69 -19.44
N ARG A 274 -7.59 9.28 -20.50
CA ARG A 274 -7.79 8.62 -21.79
C ARG A 274 -6.51 8.65 -22.60
N LEU A 275 -6.16 7.52 -23.20
CA LEU A 275 -4.95 7.35 -24.00
C LEU A 275 -5.31 6.74 -25.35
N LEU A 276 -4.72 7.27 -26.43
CA LEU A 276 -4.82 6.68 -27.76
C LEU A 276 -4.29 5.23 -27.71
N PRO A 277 -4.98 4.25 -28.33
CA PRO A 277 -4.38 2.95 -28.58
C PRO A 277 -3.23 3.15 -29.58
N VAL A 278 -1.99 3.11 -29.09
CA VAL A 278 -0.79 3.25 -29.93
C VAL A 278 -0.68 2.00 -30.79
N SER A 279 -1.21 2.10 -32.01
CA SER A 279 -1.52 0.95 -32.84
C SER A 279 -0.33 0.46 -33.65
N ASN A 280 -0.31 -0.86 -33.89
CA ASN A 280 0.53 -1.54 -34.88
C ASN A 280 2.07 -1.30 -34.84
N THR A 281 2.64 -0.76 -33.76
CA THR A 281 4.05 -0.92 -33.37
C THR A 281 4.19 -1.88 -32.18
N ILE A 282 4.49 -3.14 -32.47
CA ILE A 282 4.48 -4.28 -31.52
C ILE A 282 5.52 -4.14 -30.37
N SER A 283 6.41 -3.14 -30.39
CA SER A 283 7.54 -3.00 -29.47
C SER A 283 7.71 -1.63 -28.80
N THR A 284 6.77 -0.68 -28.91
CA THR A 284 6.86 0.60 -28.18
C THR A 284 6.53 0.40 -26.69
N PRO A 285 7.47 0.62 -25.74
CA PRO A 285 7.21 0.41 -24.32
C PRO A 285 6.39 1.54 -23.71
N LEU A 286 5.62 1.21 -22.67
CA LEU A 286 5.07 2.19 -21.73
C LEU A 286 6.13 2.47 -20.66
N GLN A 287 6.45 3.74 -20.41
CA GLN A 287 7.50 4.16 -19.49
C GLN A 287 6.92 5.16 -18.49
N PHE A 288 6.89 4.80 -17.20
CA PHE A 288 6.47 5.72 -16.15
C PHE A 288 7.69 6.28 -15.44
N SER A 289 7.84 7.61 -15.44
CA SER A 289 8.67 8.31 -14.47
C SER A 289 7.88 8.49 -13.17
N ILE A 290 8.51 8.24 -12.02
CA ILE A 290 7.94 8.48 -10.68
C ILE A 290 8.82 9.46 -9.90
N GLY A 291 8.16 10.38 -9.17
CA GLY A 291 8.72 11.07 -8.02
C GLY A 291 7.72 11.02 -6.86
N ALA A 292 8.16 10.69 -5.64
CA ALA A 292 7.32 10.70 -4.46
C ALA A 292 8.14 10.94 -3.18
N GLU A 293 7.58 11.69 -2.24
CA GLU A 293 8.20 11.94 -0.93
C GLU A 293 7.23 11.55 0.17
N PHE A 294 7.78 11.00 1.27
CA PHE A 294 7.00 10.45 2.37
C PHE A 294 7.22 11.24 3.66
N SER A 295 6.26 11.16 4.58
CA SER A 295 6.31 11.81 5.90
C SER A 295 7.50 11.40 6.77
N THR A 296 8.13 10.26 6.47
CA THR A 296 9.36 9.75 7.10
C THR A 296 10.63 10.43 6.57
N GLY A 297 10.54 11.39 5.65
CA GLY A 297 11.69 12.00 4.99
C GLY A 297 12.32 11.13 3.90
N ILE A 298 11.79 9.93 3.65
CA ILE A 298 12.16 9.11 2.50
C ILE A 298 11.68 9.82 1.23
N ALA A 299 12.63 10.18 0.37
CA ALA A 299 12.38 10.78 -0.93
C ALA A 299 12.71 9.76 -2.03
N ILE A 300 11.68 9.23 -2.68
CA ILE A 300 11.78 8.47 -3.92
C ILE A 300 11.87 9.48 -5.08
N ASN A 301 12.96 10.23 -5.06
CA ASN A 301 13.36 11.16 -6.10
C ASN A 301 14.43 10.48 -6.96
N GLY A 302 14.15 10.32 -8.25
CA GLY A 302 15.19 9.97 -9.22
C GLY A 302 16.13 11.16 -9.48
N SER A 303 16.79 11.13 -10.64
CA SER A 303 17.34 12.35 -11.26
C SER A 303 16.21 13.32 -11.64
N SER A 304 16.53 14.34 -12.45
CA SER A 304 15.55 15.18 -13.17
C SER A 304 14.48 14.42 -13.98
N ASP A 305 14.65 13.11 -14.12
CA ASP A 305 13.94 12.23 -15.04
C ASP A 305 13.08 11.18 -14.29
N GLY A 306 13.14 11.17 -12.95
CA GLY A 306 12.42 10.24 -12.06
C GLY A 306 12.89 8.79 -12.13
N ILE A 307 12.31 7.91 -11.31
CA ILE A 307 12.48 6.45 -11.53
C ILE A 307 11.68 6.09 -12.78
N THR A 308 12.37 5.71 -13.85
CA THR A 308 11.74 5.25 -15.09
C THR A 308 11.64 3.72 -15.10
N PHE A 309 10.43 3.16 -15.01
CA PHE A 309 10.20 1.73 -15.26
C PHE A 309 9.49 1.50 -16.60
N ALA A 310 9.90 0.45 -17.33
CA ALA A 310 9.46 0.19 -18.70
C ALA A 310 8.71 -1.15 -18.82
N ILE A 311 7.48 -1.09 -19.35
CA ILE A 311 6.67 -2.27 -19.70
C ILE A 311 6.95 -2.59 -21.18
N PRO A 312 7.40 -3.81 -21.52
CA PRO A 312 7.76 -4.16 -22.89
C PRO A 312 6.53 -4.27 -23.80
N GLY A 313 6.40 -3.33 -24.74
CA GLY A 313 5.27 -3.22 -25.65
C GLY A 313 4.02 -2.57 -25.03
N ASN A 314 3.18 -1.96 -25.87
CA ASN A 314 1.91 -1.39 -25.43
C ASN A 314 0.86 -2.49 -25.28
N GLN A 315 0.43 -2.77 -24.06
CA GLN A 315 -0.68 -3.69 -23.76
C GLN A 315 -2.04 -3.00 -23.61
N LEU A 316 -2.11 -1.66 -23.68
CA LEU A 316 -3.35 -0.89 -23.61
C LEU A 316 -4.16 -1.10 -24.89
N ARG A 317 -5.23 -1.89 -24.81
CA ARG A 317 -6.12 -2.17 -25.93
C ARG A 317 -7.09 -1.00 -26.15
N PRO A 318 -7.59 -0.77 -27.38
CA PRO A 318 -8.77 0.08 -27.59
C PRO A 318 -9.89 -0.32 -26.61
N ASN A 319 -10.73 0.63 -26.23
CA ASN A 319 -11.98 0.35 -25.51
C ASN A 319 -11.87 -0.35 -24.13
N THR A 320 -10.71 -0.30 -23.46
CA THR A 320 -10.50 -0.97 -22.15
C THR A 320 -10.14 0.01 -21.05
N ALA A 321 -10.46 -0.32 -19.80
CA ALA A 321 -10.17 0.49 -18.62
C ALA A 321 -9.24 -0.23 -17.63
N TYR A 322 -8.09 0.37 -17.34
CA TYR A 322 -7.04 -0.18 -16.47
C TYR A 322 -6.87 0.63 -15.19
N THR A 323 -6.63 -0.07 -14.09
CA THR A 323 -5.93 0.46 -12.93
C THR A 323 -4.50 -0.09 -12.93
N CYS A 324 -3.50 0.79 -12.89
CA CYS A 324 -2.10 0.47 -12.61
C CYS A 324 -1.81 0.78 -11.14
N THR A 325 -1.67 -0.25 -10.30
CA THR A 325 -1.19 -0.09 -8.92
C THR A 325 0.32 -0.21 -8.90
N ILE A 326 0.98 0.92 -8.63
CA ILE A 326 2.41 1.04 -8.34
C ILE A 326 2.56 0.91 -6.82
N LYS A 327 2.97 -0.27 -6.37
CA LYS A 327 3.25 -0.52 -4.96
C LYS A 327 4.72 -0.30 -4.67
N PHE A 328 5.01 0.60 -3.74
CA PHE A 328 6.36 0.84 -3.24
C PHE A 328 6.70 -0.19 -2.15
N ARG A 329 7.87 -0.79 -2.25
CA ARG A 329 8.28 -1.94 -1.43
C ARG A 329 9.66 -1.69 -0.82
N ALA A 330 9.75 -1.46 0.48
CA ALA A 330 11.04 -1.44 1.17
C ALA A 330 11.71 -2.83 1.11
N LEU A 331 12.96 -2.90 0.64
CA LEU A 331 13.87 -4.04 0.72
C LEU A 331 14.76 -3.95 1.96
N SER A 332 15.13 -2.71 2.33
CA SER A 332 15.92 -2.38 3.53
C SER A 332 15.26 -1.26 4.33
N VAL A 333 15.19 -1.43 5.65
CA VAL A 333 14.65 -0.45 6.61
C VAL A 333 15.80 0.06 7.48
N TYR A 334 16.08 1.36 7.40
CA TYR A 334 17.09 2.01 8.24
C TYR A 334 16.50 2.34 9.61
N MET A 335 16.85 1.56 10.63
CA MET A 335 16.53 1.85 12.02
C MET A 335 17.49 2.94 12.50
N ASP A 336 17.00 4.16 12.48
CA ASP A 336 17.72 5.38 12.78
C ASP A 336 17.92 5.61 14.28
N LYS A 337 18.89 6.47 14.60
CA LYS A 337 18.92 7.11 15.92
C LYS A 337 17.86 8.22 15.87
N GLU A 338 16.72 7.98 16.51
CA GLU A 338 15.54 8.88 16.66
C GLU A 338 14.39 8.58 15.70
N GLY A 339 13.89 7.34 15.77
CA GLY A 339 12.69 6.93 15.08
C GLY A 339 11.45 7.75 15.48
N ASP A 340 10.67 8.08 14.47
CA ASP A 340 9.33 8.65 14.55
C ASP A 340 8.38 7.75 15.38
N GLU A 341 7.40 8.35 16.07
CA GLU A 341 6.46 7.64 16.96
C GLU A 341 5.31 6.97 16.16
N THR A 342 5.63 6.39 15.00
CA THR A 342 4.66 5.81 14.07
C THR A 342 4.56 4.28 14.17
N ASN A 343 3.32 3.80 14.10
CA ASN A 343 3.01 2.37 14.17
C ASN A 343 3.60 1.63 12.96
N GLU A 344 4.02 0.37 13.17
CA GLU A 344 4.65 -0.51 12.18
C GLU A 344 6.10 -0.15 11.72
N TYR A 345 6.71 0.95 12.18
CA TYR A 345 8.16 1.15 12.05
C TYR A 345 8.93 0.42 13.18
N PRO A 346 10.14 -0.14 12.97
CA PRO A 346 10.95 -0.68 14.06
C PRO A 346 11.29 0.40 15.10
N TYR A 347 11.04 0.11 16.38
CA TYR A 347 11.09 1.08 17.46
C TYR A 347 12.21 0.79 18.46
N GLY A 348 12.82 1.85 19.01
CA GLY A 348 13.74 1.76 20.14
C GLY A 348 15.19 2.00 19.77
N GLY A 349 16.03 0.97 19.93
CA GLY A 349 17.48 1.06 19.84
C GLY A 349 18.15 1.24 21.19
N GLY A 350 19.47 1.37 21.19
CA GLY A 350 20.28 1.22 22.40
C GLY A 350 20.75 -0.21 22.55
N ASN A 351 20.12 -0.99 23.44
CA ASN A 351 20.42 -2.41 23.62
C ASN A 351 19.26 -3.33 23.18
N CYS A 352 18.06 -2.80 22.96
CA CYS A 352 16.91 -3.54 22.44
C CYS A 352 16.28 -2.81 21.24
N TRP A 353 16.02 -3.56 20.17
CA TRP A 353 15.24 -3.15 19.00
C TRP A 353 13.93 -3.94 18.98
N VAL A 354 12.79 -3.26 18.92
CA VAL A 354 11.48 -3.90 18.83
C VAL A 354 10.96 -3.80 17.40
N VAL A 355 10.90 -4.94 16.72
CA VAL A 355 10.67 -5.03 15.28
C VAL A 355 9.30 -5.67 15.01
N PRO A 356 8.33 -4.97 14.38
CA PRO A 356 7.06 -5.57 14.02
C PRO A 356 7.24 -6.58 12.87
N LYS A 357 6.55 -7.72 12.94
CA LYS A 357 6.68 -8.76 11.91
C LYS A 357 6.07 -8.36 10.57
N ASN A 358 6.83 -8.54 9.50
CA ASN A 358 6.27 -8.55 8.15
C ASN A 358 5.65 -9.93 7.85
N LYS A 359 4.45 -9.98 7.26
CA LYS A 359 3.73 -11.24 6.94
C LYS A 359 3.89 -11.69 5.48
N THR A 360 4.37 -10.84 4.57
CA THR A 360 4.40 -11.11 3.13
C THR A 360 5.78 -11.55 2.65
N ARG A 361 6.87 -11.03 3.22
CA ARG A 361 8.25 -11.35 2.83
C ARG A 361 9.24 -11.12 3.96
N ASP A 362 10.45 -11.66 3.79
CA ASP A 362 11.61 -11.31 4.59
C ASP A 362 11.93 -9.80 4.42
N ILE A 363 12.28 -9.10 5.50
CA ILE A 363 12.64 -7.67 5.47
C ILE A 363 14.01 -7.48 6.11
N THR A 364 14.86 -6.68 5.47
CA THR A 364 16.20 -6.35 5.98
C THR A 364 16.18 -5.05 6.77
N TYR A 365 16.89 -5.02 7.89
CA TYR A 365 17.02 -3.90 8.82
C TYR A 365 18.49 -3.51 8.94
N ILE A 366 18.77 -2.21 9.02
CA ILE A 366 20.12 -1.64 9.12
C ILE A 366 20.14 -0.64 10.28
N PHE A 367 21.15 -0.66 11.15
CA PHE A 367 21.32 0.35 12.20
C PHE A 367 22.79 0.70 12.47
N THR A 368 23.04 1.91 12.97
CA THR A 368 24.40 2.35 13.35
C THR A 368 24.85 1.66 14.63
N ALA A 369 25.97 0.93 14.55
CA ALA A 369 26.46 0.05 15.58
C ALA A 369 27.23 0.82 16.67
N LEU A 370 26.62 0.96 17.85
CA LEU A 370 27.18 1.66 19.02
C LEU A 370 26.86 0.89 20.31
N GLU A 371 27.65 1.13 21.35
CA GLU A 371 27.51 0.44 22.64
C GLU A 371 26.37 1.04 23.48
N GLY A 372 25.16 0.51 23.33
CA GLY A 372 23.96 0.99 24.01
C GLY A 372 23.49 2.35 23.48
N ARG A 373 22.91 3.18 24.35
CA ARG A 373 22.42 4.54 24.00
C ARG A 373 23.50 5.61 24.17
N SER A 374 24.75 5.20 24.15
CA SER A 374 25.93 6.07 24.18
C SER A 374 26.28 6.59 22.77
N ASN A 375 27.44 7.24 22.66
CA ASN A 375 28.12 7.50 21.39
C ASN A 375 29.42 6.69 21.24
N ASP A 376 29.61 5.66 22.10
CA ASP A 376 30.81 4.83 22.11
C ASP A 376 30.78 3.85 20.91
N PRO A 377 31.83 3.83 20.07
CA PRO A 377 31.98 2.81 19.04
C PRO A 377 32.03 1.40 19.63
N VAL A 378 31.48 0.43 18.88
CA VAL A 378 31.55 -0.98 19.27
C VAL A 378 33.01 -1.43 19.38
N GLY A 379 33.37 -1.99 20.53
CA GLY A 379 34.74 -2.35 20.88
C GLY A 379 35.30 -1.50 22.03
N THR A 380 34.72 -0.35 22.36
CA THR A 380 35.15 0.51 23.47
C THR A 380 35.12 -0.20 24.83
N THR A 381 34.13 -1.04 25.13
CA THR A 381 34.08 -1.81 26.40
C THR A 381 35.07 -2.99 26.44
N ILE A 382 35.58 -3.46 25.30
CA ILE A 382 36.51 -4.61 25.24
C ILE A 382 37.97 -4.20 24.97
N GLY A 383 38.21 -3.09 24.29
CA GLY A 383 39.54 -2.67 23.84
C GLY A 383 40.02 -3.34 22.54
N ASP A 384 39.09 -3.81 21.68
CA ASP A 384 39.40 -4.55 20.45
C ASP A 384 38.52 -4.04 19.27
N ALA A 385 38.97 -4.24 18.03
CA ALA A 385 38.41 -3.61 16.84
C ALA A 385 37.32 -4.48 16.15
N PRO A 386 36.14 -3.91 15.83
CA PRO A 386 35.04 -4.65 15.20
C PRO A 386 35.36 -5.05 13.75
N LYS A 387 34.89 -6.24 13.34
CA LYS A 387 35.15 -6.84 12.02
C LYS A 387 33.99 -7.59 11.40
N LYS A 388 33.15 -8.27 12.18
CA LYS A 388 32.04 -9.09 11.70
C LYS A 388 30.81 -8.91 12.59
N ALA A 389 29.66 -9.42 12.16
CA ALA A 389 28.51 -9.62 13.03
C ALA A 389 27.92 -11.01 12.81
N GLU A 390 27.23 -11.52 13.82
CA GLU A 390 26.71 -12.88 13.88
C GLU A 390 25.45 -12.97 14.77
N ILE A 391 24.73 -14.09 14.68
CA ILE A 391 23.62 -14.44 15.58
C ILE A 391 24.21 -15.28 16.71
N VAL A 392 24.10 -14.81 17.95
CA VAL A 392 24.55 -15.58 19.13
C VAL A 392 23.49 -16.61 19.53
N TRP A 393 22.21 -16.22 19.48
CA TRP A 393 21.08 -17.12 19.62
C TRP A 393 19.79 -16.49 19.08
N GLN A 394 18.81 -17.33 18.74
CA GLN A 394 17.45 -16.93 18.37
C GLN A 394 16.43 -17.98 18.82
N ILE A 395 15.27 -17.54 19.32
CA ILE A 395 14.18 -18.37 19.83
C ILE A 395 12.81 -17.86 19.34
N ASP A 396 11.84 -18.76 19.20
CA ASP A 396 10.43 -18.41 18.93
C ASP A 396 9.73 -17.84 20.18
N ASP A 397 8.45 -17.44 20.03
CA ASP A 397 7.60 -16.95 21.12
C ASP A 397 7.36 -17.96 22.26
N ASN A 398 7.58 -19.26 22.01
CA ASN A 398 7.45 -20.34 22.99
C ASN A 398 8.76 -20.65 23.73
N GLY A 399 9.88 -20.07 23.27
CA GLY A 399 11.22 -20.32 23.81
C GLY A 399 12.05 -21.38 23.08
N ASN A 400 11.52 -22.00 22.01
CA ASN A 400 12.23 -22.99 21.21
C ASN A 400 13.35 -22.34 20.37
N ASN A 401 14.51 -22.97 20.27
CA ASN A 401 15.55 -22.50 19.35
C ASN A 401 15.06 -22.57 17.89
N CYS A 402 15.26 -21.50 17.13
CA CYS A 402 14.92 -21.42 15.71
C CYS A 402 16.15 -21.10 14.85
N ASN A 403 16.00 -21.05 13.53
CA ASN A 403 17.08 -20.73 12.58
C ASN A 403 16.66 -19.77 11.45
N ASN A 404 15.45 -19.22 11.55
CA ASN A 404 14.75 -18.51 10.49
C ASN A 404 14.13 -17.17 10.95
N LEU A 405 14.17 -16.84 12.25
CA LEU A 405 13.71 -15.57 12.80
C LEU A 405 14.63 -14.44 12.34
N ILE A 406 15.93 -14.60 12.52
CA ILE A 406 16.98 -13.70 12.02
C ILE A 406 17.89 -14.44 11.04
N LYS A 407 18.24 -13.76 9.95
CA LYS A 407 19.06 -14.22 8.82
C LYS A 407 20.05 -13.12 8.41
N GLY A 408 21.05 -13.45 7.59
CA GLY A 408 21.84 -12.45 6.85
C GLY A 408 22.63 -11.42 7.67
N VAL A 409 22.96 -11.72 8.94
CA VAL A 409 23.64 -10.76 9.82
C VAL A 409 25.04 -10.42 9.29
N THR A 410 25.31 -9.13 9.10
CA THR A 410 26.57 -8.59 8.58
C THR A 410 26.96 -7.29 9.28
N TYR A 411 28.26 -6.97 9.26
CA TYR A 411 28.83 -5.73 9.79
C TYR A 411 29.57 -4.99 8.68
N SER A 412 29.36 -3.68 8.61
CA SER A 412 30.04 -2.76 7.69
C SER A 412 30.74 -1.67 8.49
N SER A 413 32.07 -1.55 8.34
CA SER A 413 32.83 -0.41 8.86
C SER A 413 33.18 0.54 7.73
N SER A 414 32.48 1.66 7.63
CA SER A 414 32.88 2.80 6.79
C SER A 414 33.48 3.91 7.64
N SER A 415 34.20 4.85 7.03
CA SER A 415 34.84 5.98 7.73
C SER A 415 33.84 6.99 8.33
N SER A 416 32.56 6.92 7.97
CA SER A 416 31.51 7.82 8.45
C SER A 416 30.40 7.12 9.24
N ASN A 417 30.15 5.82 9.02
CA ASN A 417 29.19 5.02 9.78
C ASN A 417 29.63 3.55 9.92
N ASN A 418 29.64 3.05 11.15
CA ASN A 418 29.68 1.61 11.44
C ASN A 418 28.24 1.09 11.48
N GLN A 419 27.89 0.07 10.70
CA GLN A 419 26.52 -0.43 10.56
C GLN A 419 26.43 -1.94 10.77
N VAL A 420 25.36 -2.40 11.42
CA VAL A 420 24.91 -3.79 11.42
C VAL A 420 23.69 -3.90 10.52
N ARG A 421 23.67 -4.92 9.66
CA ARG A 421 22.54 -5.27 8.78
C ARG A 421 22.09 -6.69 9.11
N PHE A 422 20.78 -6.93 9.23
CA PHE A 422 20.19 -8.25 9.47
C PHE A 422 18.82 -8.37 8.80
N THR A 423 18.36 -9.59 8.52
CA THR A 423 17.06 -9.83 7.87
C THR A 423 16.14 -10.59 8.82
N VAL A 424 14.92 -10.10 9.02
CA VAL A 424 13.86 -10.81 9.76
C VAL A 424 13.09 -11.70 8.81
N GLY A 425 12.84 -12.94 9.22
CA GLY A 425 12.08 -13.91 8.43
C GLY A 425 10.58 -13.58 8.33
N SER A 426 9.99 -13.80 7.15
CA SER A 426 8.55 -13.60 6.92
C SER A 426 7.69 -14.37 7.94
N GLY A 427 6.73 -13.67 8.55
CA GLY A 427 5.75 -14.17 9.51
C GLY A 427 6.28 -14.48 10.92
N GLN A 428 7.61 -14.45 11.13
CA GLN A 428 8.24 -14.91 12.37
C GLN A 428 8.09 -13.91 13.52
N THR A 429 8.09 -14.43 14.75
CA THR A 429 8.13 -13.68 16.02
C THR A 429 8.99 -14.41 17.04
N GLY A 430 9.50 -13.66 18.03
CA GLY A 430 10.33 -14.19 19.09
C GLY A 430 11.48 -13.26 19.45
N ASN A 431 12.60 -13.83 19.90
CA ASN A 431 13.72 -13.08 20.44
C ASN A 431 15.06 -13.58 19.90
N ALA A 432 15.98 -12.67 19.59
CA ALA A 432 17.34 -13.00 19.21
C ALA A 432 18.36 -12.08 19.88
N ILE A 433 19.60 -12.56 19.99
CA ILE A 433 20.77 -11.73 20.22
C ILE A 433 21.66 -11.79 18.99
N ILE A 434 21.91 -10.63 18.41
CA ILE A 434 22.96 -10.43 17.41
C ILE A 434 24.14 -9.71 18.06
N ALA A 435 25.35 -10.02 17.62
CA ALA A 435 26.59 -9.47 18.14
C ALA A 435 27.51 -8.99 17.02
N VAL A 436 28.37 -8.03 17.35
CA VAL A 436 29.54 -7.67 16.53
C VAL A 436 30.78 -8.27 17.19
N THR A 437 31.64 -8.88 16.37
CA THR A 437 32.86 -9.57 16.80
C THR A 437 34.11 -8.95 16.18
N SER A 438 35.24 -9.10 16.87
CA SER A 438 36.57 -8.78 16.31
C SER A 438 37.10 -9.91 15.42
N ILE A 439 38.33 -9.78 14.91
CA ILE A 439 38.92 -10.75 13.99
C ILE A 439 39.09 -12.15 14.59
N SER A 440 39.21 -12.26 15.92
CA SER A 440 39.34 -13.52 16.67
C SER A 440 37.99 -14.23 16.91
N GLY A 441 36.86 -13.61 16.58
CA GLY A 441 35.53 -14.07 17.00
C GLY A 441 35.15 -13.68 18.43
N THR A 442 35.90 -12.77 19.09
CA THR A 442 35.52 -12.23 20.40
C THR A 442 34.34 -11.26 20.23
N ILE A 443 33.22 -11.51 20.94
CA ILE A 443 32.07 -10.59 20.98
C ILE A 443 32.47 -9.27 21.65
N LEU A 444 32.18 -8.17 20.97
CA LEU A 444 32.51 -6.80 21.39
C LEU A 444 31.29 -6.06 21.96
N TRP A 445 30.16 -6.16 21.27
CA TRP A 445 28.86 -5.73 21.77
C TRP A 445 27.75 -6.58 21.15
N SER A 446 26.56 -6.52 21.75
CA SER A 446 25.41 -7.33 21.41
C SER A 446 24.11 -6.61 21.72
N TRP A 447 23.10 -6.85 20.87
CA TRP A 447 21.78 -6.21 20.90
C TRP A 447 20.67 -7.27 20.87
N HIS A 448 19.65 -7.05 21.70
CA HIS A 448 18.42 -7.83 21.72
C HIS A 448 17.52 -7.37 20.56
N ILE A 449 17.20 -8.29 19.66
CA ILE A 449 16.18 -8.08 18.63
C ILE A 449 14.91 -8.80 19.09
N TRP A 450 13.86 -8.04 19.39
CA TRP A 450 12.57 -8.53 19.84
C TRP A 450 11.57 -8.37 18.71
N VAL A 451 11.23 -9.46 18.03
CA VAL A 451 10.32 -9.44 16.88
C VAL A 451 8.90 -9.72 17.38
N VAL A 452 8.01 -8.74 17.20
CA VAL A 452 6.67 -8.73 17.81
C VAL A 452 5.54 -8.86 16.78
N SER A 453 4.38 -9.36 17.23
CA SER A 453 3.17 -9.51 16.41
C SER A 453 2.48 -8.19 16.08
N ASP A 454 2.61 -7.21 16.96
CA ASP A 454 2.23 -5.80 16.87
C ASP A 454 3.17 -5.01 17.79
N ASN A 455 3.57 -3.80 17.41
CA ASN A 455 4.38 -2.90 18.24
C ASN A 455 3.62 -1.71 18.80
N SER A 456 2.30 -1.59 18.57
CA SER A 456 1.47 -0.45 18.98
C SER A 456 1.41 -0.19 20.49
N PHE A 457 1.82 -1.17 21.31
CA PHE A 457 1.96 -1.02 22.77
C PHE A 457 3.03 0.00 23.16
N LEU A 458 4.04 0.22 22.32
CA LEU A 458 5.11 1.21 22.55
C LEU A 458 4.63 2.66 22.42
N LEU A 459 3.47 2.85 21.77
CA LEU A 459 2.82 4.16 21.60
C LEU A 459 1.67 4.36 22.62
N LYS A 460 1.33 3.31 23.39
CA LYS A 460 0.16 3.26 24.29
C LYS A 460 0.55 2.81 25.71
N PRO A 461 1.45 3.55 26.40
CA PRO A 461 1.91 3.21 27.75
C PRO A 461 0.76 3.12 28.75
N LYS A 462 0.81 2.13 29.63
CA LYS A 462 -0.22 1.81 30.63
C LYS A 462 0.04 2.52 31.95
N SER A 463 -0.67 3.61 32.18
CA SER A 463 -0.65 4.37 33.45
C SER A 463 -1.63 3.79 34.46
N ILE A 464 -1.17 3.53 35.68
CA ILE A 464 -2.00 2.93 36.75
C ILE A 464 -2.89 4.01 37.39
N SER A 465 -4.16 3.70 37.61
CA SER A 465 -5.15 4.63 38.13
C SER A 465 -4.81 5.13 39.54
N GLY A 466 -4.60 6.44 39.64
CA GLY A 466 -4.19 7.10 40.88
C GLY A 466 -2.69 7.08 41.19
N VAL A 467 -1.83 6.75 40.20
CA VAL A 467 -0.36 6.78 40.33
C VAL A 467 0.22 7.90 39.46
N TYR A 468 0.38 9.08 40.05
CA TYR A 468 0.74 10.32 39.32
C TYR A 468 2.25 10.59 39.30
N LEU A 469 3.04 9.63 38.81
CA LEU A 469 4.51 9.75 38.72
C LEU A 469 5.02 9.99 37.28
N GLY A 470 4.16 10.53 36.40
CA GLY A 470 4.55 11.04 35.08
C GLY A 470 4.82 9.99 33.98
N THR A 471 4.89 8.71 34.32
CA THR A 471 5.22 7.62 33.40
C THR A 471 4.19 6.48 33.42
N GLY A 472 4.18 5.65 32.37
CA GLY A 472 3.36 4.45 32.22
C GLY A 472 4.17 3.26 31.71
N PHE A 473 3.69 2.05 32.00
CA PHE A 473 4.39 0.78 31.74
C PHE A 473 4.13 0.24 30.33
N MET A 474 4.98 -0.67 29.85
CA MET A 474 4.64 -1.56 28.73
C MET A 474 3.48 -2.49 29.14
N ASP A 475 2.67 -2.93 28.18
CA ASP A 475 1.59 -3.90 28.43
C ASP A 475 2.10 -5.32 28.74
N ARG A 476 3.31 -5.66 28.29
CA ARG A 476 3.99 -6.97 28.44
C ARG A 476 5.43 -6.84 28.98
N ASN A 477 6.01 -7.97 29.41
CA ASN A 477 7.42 -8.02 29.86
C ASN A 477 8.38 -7.81 28.68
N LEU A 478 9.60 -7.33 28.95
CA LEU A 478 10.62 -7.19 27.92
C LEU A 478 10.98 -8.56 27.31
N GLY A 479 10.84 -8.67 25.98
CA GLY A 479 11.01 -9.93 25.25
C GLY A 479 9.83 -10.90 25.30
N ALA A 480 8.64 -10.48 25.75
CA ALA A 480 7.43 -11.31 25.76
C ALA A 480 6.67 -11.28 24.42
N ALA A 481 5.92 -12.34 24.10
CA ALA A 481 5.02 -12.33 22.94
C ALA A 481 3.65 -11.72 23.30
N ASP A 482 3.14 -12.02 24.50
CA ASP A 482 1.77 -11.74 24.96
C ASP A 482 1.77 -10.94 26.28
N VAL A 483 0.60 -10.50 26.74
CA VAL A 483 0.38 -9.80 28.02
C VAL A 483 0.00 -10.76 29.16
N VAL A 484 -0.51 -11.96 28.85
CA VAL A 484 -0.87 -13.02 29.82
C VAL A 484 -0.49 -14.42 29.32
N GLY A 485 -0.46 -15.41 30.21
CA GLY A 485 -0.13 -16.81 29.86
C GLY A 485 1.38 -17.08 29.71
N PRO A 486 1.80 -18.31 29.33
CA PRO A 486 3.22 -18.70 29.39
C PRO A 486 4.18 -17.86 28.52
N THR A 487 3.70 -17.39 27.36
CA THR A 487 4.48 -16.57 26.41
C THR A 487 4.60 -15.09 26.85
N SER A 488 3.91 -14.69 27.92
CA SER A 488 3.97 -13.32 28.46
C SER A 488 5.13 -13.06 29.43
N TYR A 489 5.81 -14.11 29.88
CA TYR A 489 6.82 -14.00 30.94
C TYR A 489 8.10 -13.25 30.51
N GLY A 490 8.39 -13.19 29.21
CA GLY A 490 9.57 -12.51 28.66
C GLY A 490 10.91 -13.13 29.10
N LEU A 491 11.95 -12.31 29.07
CA LEU A 491 13.34 -12.71 29.33
C LEU A 491 13.82 -12.28 30.73
N PHE A 492 14.87 -12.95 31.23
CA PHE A 492 15.50 -12.63 32.52
C PHE A 492 16.76 -11.79 32.33
N TYR A 493 17.04 -10.87 33.26
CA TYR A 493 18.25 -10.03 33.24
C TYR A 493 18.93 -10.05 34.62
N GLN A 494 20.25 -10.22 34.68
CA GLN A 494 21.01 -9.97 35.92
C GLN A 494 21.13 -8.46 36.17
N TRP A 495 21.14 -8.01 37.42
CA TRP A 495 20.94 -6.59 37.70
C TRP A 495 22.10 -5.74 37.20
N GLY A 496 21.81 -4.71 36.41
CA GLY A 496 22.78 -3.87 35.71
C GLY A 496 23.27 -4.42 34.36
N ARG A 497 22.78 -5.57 33.89
CA ARG A 497 23.24 -6.24 32.66
C ARG A 497 22.29 -6.01 31.48
N LYS A 498 22.81 -5.44 30.39
CA LYS A 498 22.05 -5.20 29.14
C LYS A 498 21.53 -6.48 28.46
N ASP A 499 22.26 -7.59 28.58
CA ASP A 499 22.02 -8.79 27.78
C ASP A 499 21.01 -9.74 28.42
N PRO A 500 19.89 -10.06 27.74
CA PRO A 500 18.90 -11.00 28.23
C PRO A 500 19.43 -12.42 28.37
N LEU A 501 18.79 -13.14 29.27
CA LEU A 501 18.96 -14.56 29.51
C LEU A 501 17.64 -15.28 29.21
N ARG A 502 17.75 -16.33 28.40
CA ARG A 502 16.66 -17.27 28.09
C ARG A 502 16.35 -18.14 29.32
N ARG A 503 15.27 -18.93 29.23
CA ARG A 503 14.89 -19.95 30.25
C ARG A 503 15.88 -21.11 30.33
N GLU A 504 16.48 -21.46 29.19
CA GLU A 504 17.64 -22.36 29.10
C GLU A 504 18.86 -21.54 28.66
N ASN A 505 19.92 -21.53 29.47
CA ASN A 505 21.18 -20.85 29.19
C ASN A 505 22.28 -21.49 30.05
N GLU A 506 23.52 -21.37 29.61
CA GLU A 506 24.70 -21.74 30.38
C GLU A 506 24.85 -20.87 31.64
N TYR A 507 25.47 -21.44 32.68
CA TYR A 507 25.94 -20.68 33.83
C TYR A 507 27.41 -20.99 34.15
N THR A 508 28.08 -20.04 34.81
CA THR A 508 29.44 -20.23 35.34
C THR A 508 29.64 -19.39 36.61
N SER A 509 30.73 -19.60 37.33
CA SER A 509 31.04 -18.80 38.53
C SER A 509 31.36 -17.34 38.15
N GLY A 510 30.72 -16.40 38.84
CA GLY A 510 31.23 -15.03 39.00
C GLY A 510 32.01 -14.87 40.31
N PRO A 511 32.39 -13.62 40.68
CA PRO A 511 32.23 -12.40 39.89
C PRO A 511 33.10 -12.39 38.62
N VAL A 512 32.69 -11.63 37.61
CA VAL A 512 33.47 -11.35 36.39
C VAL A 512 33.49 -9.86 36.05
N THR A 513 34.40 -9.41 35.18
CA THR A 513 34.36 -8.03 34.68
C THR A 513 33.19 -7.81 33.71
N ILE A 514 32.76 -6.56 33.52
CA ILE A 514 31.77 -6.23 32.48
C ILE A 514 32.30 -6.53 31.07
N SER A 515 33.62 -6.47 30.88
CA SER A 515 34.27 -6.90 29.64
C SER A 515 34.01 -8.40 29.40
N ASP A 516 34.23 -9.25 30.38
CA ASP A 516 34.04 -10.71 30.26
C ASP A 516 32.56 -11.12 30.18
N ALA A 517 31.67 -10.38 30.85
CA ALA A 517 30.23 -10.58 30.73
C ALA A 517 29.65 -10.14 29.38
N THR A 518 30.24 -9.09 28.76
CA THR A 518 29.89 -8.61 27.41
C THR A 518 30.35 -9.60 26.33
N LYS A 519 31.50 -10.25 26.51
CA LYS A 519 32.00 -11.31 25.60
C LYS A 519 31.10 -12.56 25.56
N LYS A 520 30.15 -12.71 26.50
CA LYS A 520 29.31 -13.90 26.68
C LYS A 520 27.85 -13.54 26.99
N PRO A 521 27.11 -12.88 26.08
CA PRO A 521 25.77 -12.36 26.36
C PRO A 521 24.77 -13.44 26.81
N GLY A 522 24.92 -14.69 26.36
CA GLY A 522 24.08 -15.82 26.79
C GLY A 522 24.38 -16.44 28.17
N THR A 523 25.50 -16.11 28.84
CA THR A 523 25.90 -16.78 30.09
C THR A 523 25.35 -16.08 31.34
N PHE A 524 24.82 -16.86 32.29
CA PHE A 524 24.49 -16.41 33.66
C PHE A 524 25.70 -16.57 34.60
N TYR A 525 25.96 -15.59 35.45
CA TYR A 525 27.07 -15.64 36.41
C TYR A 525 26.54 -15.91 37.82
N SER A 526 26.73 -17.14 38.30
CA SER A 526 26.33 -17.60 39.62
C SER A 526 27.37 -17.25 40.69
N CYS A 527 26.93 -16.83 41.87
CA CYS A 527 27.79 -16.37 42.96
C CYS A 527 27.34 -16.91 44.33
N THR A 528 28.21 -16.81 45.32
CA THR A 528 27.86 -17.04 46.73
C THR A 528 26.87 -15.98 47.25
N PRO A 529 26.13 -16.25 48.34
CA PRO A 529 25.32 -15.24 49.01
C PRO A 529 26.16 -14.00 49.36
N SER A 530 25.56 -12.81 49.24
CA SER A 530 26.22 -11.51 49.46
C SER A 530 27.41 -11.21 48.53
N SER A 531 27.55 -11.92 47.40
CA SER A 531 28.58 -11.67 46.39
C SER A 531 27.94 -11.22 45.06
N PRO A 532 28.44 -10.13 44.43
CA PRO A 532 27.90 -9.62 43.18
C PRO A 532 28.34 -10.47 41.98
N TRP A 533 27.55 -10.47 40.91
CA TRP A 533 27.92 -11.15 39.66
C TRP A 533 29.04 -10.43 38.89
N CYS A 534 29.18 -9.12 39.12
CA CYS A 534 30.19 -8.27 38.50
C CYS A 534 31.26 -7.84 39.51
N SER A 535 32.54 -7.90 39.12
CA SER A 535 33.68 -7.43 39.92
C SER A 535 33.82 -5.91 39.93
N ASP A 536 33.28 -5.24 38.91
CA ASP A 536 33.65 -3.88 38.58
C ASP A 536 32.82 -2.91 39.42
N SER A 537 33.49 -2.04 40.20
CA SER A 537 32.84 -1.27 41.27
C SER A 537 31.71 -0.34 40.81
N ASN A 538 31.75 0.07 39.54
CA ASN A 538 30.75 0.90 38.88
C ASN A 538 29.50 0.15 38.40
N TYR A 539 29.45 -1.19 38.45
CA TYR A 539 28.24 -1.95 38.03
C TYR A 539 27.00 -1.50 38.81
N LYS A 540 27.20 -1.02 40.04
CA LYS A 540 26.23 -0.46 40.98
C LYS A 540 25.49 0.79 40.49
N THR A 541 25.91 1.40 39.38
CA THR A 541 25.23 2.53 38.73
C THR A 541 24.82 2.24 37.28
N PHE A 542 24.98 0.98 36.81
CA PHE A 542 24.60 0.60 35.44
C PHE A 542 23.10 0.68 35.20
N TRP A 543 22.28 0.38 36.23
CA TRP A 543 20.92 0.86 36.30
C TRP A 543 20.82 1.90 37.43
N SER A 544 20.18 3.03 37.11
CA SER A 544 20.08 4.21 37.98
C SER A 544 18.67 4.80 37.86
N ASP A 545 18.17 5.40 38.94
CA ASP A 545 16.90 6.15 38.92
C ASP A 545 16.99 7.41 38.05
N THR A 546 18.21 7.86 37.69
CA THR A 546 18.46 8.92 36.72
C THR A 546 18.62 8.33 35.32
N SER A 547 17.59 8.44 34.48
CA SER A 547 17.58 7.89 33.10
C SER A 547 18.68 8.46 32.18
N THR A 548 19.18 9.66 32.49
CA THR A 548 20.22 10.37 31.73
C THR A 548 21.66 10.03 32.16
N ASP A 549 21.88 9.22 33.19
CA ASP A 549 23.23 8.81 33.60
C ASP A 549 23.93 8.05 32.46
N ALA A 550 25.19 8.37 32.16
CA ALA A 550 25.91 7.76 31.03
C ALA A 550 26.00 6.22 31.12
N ALA A 551 26.12 5.68 32.33
CA ALA A 551 26.08 4.24 32.57
C ALA A 551 24.68 3.64 32.33
N MET A 552 23.61 4.35 32.71
CA MET A 552 22.22 3.97 32.46
C MET A 552 21.90 4.01 30.96
N LEU A 553 22.32 5.05 30.24
CA LEU A 553 22.23 5.11 28.78
C LEU A 553 22.95 3.93 28.12
N LYS A 554 24.13 3.55 28.61
CA LYS A 554 24.93 2.44 28.05
C LYS A 554 24.39 1.04 28.37
N TYR A 555 23.88 0.79 29.59
CA TYR A 555 23.54 -0.57 30.08
C TYR A 555 22.05 -0.82 30.36
N ASN A 556 21.16 0.15 30.16
CA ASN A 556 19.71 -0.10 30.16
C ASN A 556 19.33 -1.10 29.04
N PRO A 557 18.67 -2.23 29.35
CA PRO A 557 18.22 -3.22 28.37
C PRO A 557 16.93 -2.82 27.64
N CYS A 558 16.14 -1.88 28.18
CA CYS A 558 14.92 -1.40 27.52
C CYS A 558 15.27 -0.64 26.22
N PRO A 559 14.36 -0.63 25.22
CA PRO A 559 14.52 0.19 24.03
C PRO A 559 14.61 1.69 24.35
N LYS A 560 15.22 2.51 23.48
CA LYS A 560 15.21 3.99 23.59
C LYS A 560 13.78 4.51 23.79
N GLY A 561 13.61 5.49 24.67
CA GLY A 561 12.29 5.99 25.11
C GLY A 561 11.72 5.23 26.30
N TRP A 562 12.37 4.14 26.72
CA TRP A 562 11.94 3.27 27.82
C TRP A 562 13.09 2.94 28.79
N THR A 563 12.74 2.79 30.07
CA THR A 563 13.66 2.58 31.19
C THR A 563 13.11 1.57 32.19
N LEU A 564 13.93 1.18 33.17
CA LEU A 564 13.44 0.42 34.33
C LEU A 564 12.61 1.35 35.25
N PRO A 565 11.50 0.84 35.84
CA PRO A 565 10.77 1.55 36.88
C PRO A 565 11.61 1.70 38.16
N THR A 566 11.40 2.79 38.88
CA THR A 566 12.03 3.01 40.20
C THR A 566 11.30 2.26 41.31
N LYS A 567 11.95 2.02 42.45
CA LYS A 567 11.31 1.51 43.68
C LYS A 567 10.12 2.39 44.07
N LYS A 568 10.29 3.72 44.03
CA LYS A 568 9.24 4.70 44.34
C LYS A 568 8.00 4.53 43.46
N LEU A 569 8.18 4.18 42.18
CA LEU A 569 7.08 3.89 41.27
C LEU A 569 6.36 2.59 41.66
N TYR A 570 7.08 1.51 41.96
CA TYR A 570 6.46 0.28 42.44
C TYR A 570 5.77 0.47 43.81
N ASP A 571 6.38 1.17 44.77
CA ASP A 571 5.78 1.50 46.08
C ASP A 571 4.43 2.22 45.91
N SER A 572 4.34 3.10 44.90
CA SER A 572 3.12 3.83 44.54
C SER A 572 2.11 2.98 43.76
N ALA A 573 2.58 1.95 43.04
CA ALA A 573 1.74 1.04 42.28
C ALA A 573 1.09 -0.05 43.15
N ILE A 574 1.83 -0.66 44.09
CA ILE A 574 1.34 -1.83 44.86
C ILE A 574 0.05 -1.54 45.63
N VAL A 575 -0.15 -0.30 46.11
CA VAL A 575 -1.39 0.14 46.78
C VAL A 575 -2.63 0.24 45.87
N LYS A 576 -2.47 -0.08 44.57
CA LYS A 576 -3.53 -0.21 43.56
C LYS A 576 -3.64 -1.64 42.99
N GLY A 577 -2.70 -2.52 43.33
CA GLY A 577 -2.63 -3.88 42.80
C GLY A 577 -3.61 -4.83 43.49
N LYS A 578 -4.08 -5.83 42.74
CA LYS A 578 -4.90 -6.95 43.22
C LYS A 578 -4.31 -8.26 42.69
N MET A 579 -4.20 -9.29 43.54
CA MET A 579 -3.84 -10.63 43.07
C MET A 579 -5.04 -11.33 42.45
N LYS A 580 -4.82 -12.00 41.33
CA LYS A 580 -5.78 -12.86 40.65
C LYS A 580 -5.00 -13.96 39.93
N ASP A 581 -5.27 -15.23 40.27
CA ASP A 581 -4.72 -16.40 39.54
C ASP A 581 -3.18 -16.32 39.35
N ASN A 582 -2.45 -16.16 40.47
CA ASN A 582 -1.00 -15.90 40.57
C ASN A 582 -0.48 -14.65 39.80
N THR A 583 -1.36 -13.87 39.19
CA THR A 583 -1.05 -12.66 38.40
C THR A 583 -1.39 -11.42 39.22
N CYS A 584 -0.51 -10.42 39.20
CA CYS A 584 -0.75 -9.12 39.82
C CYS A 584 -1.39 -8.18 38.79
N VAL A 585 -2.57 -7.68 39.09
CA VAL A 585 -3.38 -6.87 38.16
C VAL A 585 -3.52 -5.44 38.69
N PHE A 586 -3.31 -4.44 37.84
CA PHE A 586 -3.45 -3.02 38.19
C PHE A 586 -4.48 -2.35 37.28
N PRO A 587 -5.51 -1.66 37.80
CA PRO A 587 -6.45 -0.92 36.97
C PRO A 587 -5.77 0.33 36.39
N CYS A 588 -5.93 0.56 35.10
CA CYS A 588 -5.34 1.69 34.38
C CYS A 588 -6.30 2.87 34.20
N THR A 589 -5.76 4.03 33.79
CA THR A 589 -6.53 5.26 33.56
C THR A 589 -7.36 5.24 32.28
N ASP A 590 -7.10 4.30 31.37
CA ASP A 590 -7.83 4.05 30.13
C ASP A 590 -8.95 3.00 30.30
N PHE A 591 -9.32 2.68 31.55
CA PHE A 591 -10.26 1.64 31.96
C PHE A 591 -9.85 0.19 31.59
N SER A 592 -8.62 -0.03 31.13
CA SER A 592 -8.06 -1.39 30.99
C SER A 592 -7.40 -1.87 32.30
N ASP A 593 -6.99 -3.14 32.35
CA ASP A 593 -6.15 -3.71 33.40
C ASP A 593 -4.73 -3.96 32.84
N LEU A 594 -3.70 -3.66 33.64
CA LEU A 594 -2.28 -3.96 33.38
C LEU A 594 -1.87 -5.22 34.16
N TYR A 595 -1.32 -6.20 33.45
CA TYR A 595 -1.02 -7.53 33.99
C TYR A 595 0.49 -7.70 34.22
N PHE A 596 0.90 -7.90 35.47
CA PHE A 596 2.22 -8.42 35.83
C PHE A 596 2.08 -9.91 36.14
N VAL A 597 2.89 -10.71 35.47
CA VAL A 597 2.72 -12.17 35.35
C VAL A 597 3.77 -12.94 36.16
N PRO A 598 3.47 -14.15 36.66
CA PRO A 598 4.38 -14.91 37.51
C PRO A 598 5.48 -15.62 36.72
N GLY A 599 6.36 -14.84 36.06
CA GLY A 599 7.41 -15.37 35.18
C GLY A 599 8.61 -16.03 35.87
N GLY A 600 8.64 -16.08 37.20
CA GLY A 600 9.72 -16.66 38.00
C GLY A 600 11.02 -15.82 38.01
N GLY A 601 12.16 -16.50 38.17
CA GLY A 601 13.50 -15.90 38.08
C GLY A 601 14.61 -16.94 38.22
N ARG A 602 15.86 -16.57 37.92
CA ARG A 602 17.05 -17.42 38.15
C ARG A 602 17.69 -17.12 39.51
N TYR A 603 17.96 -18.18 40.27
CA TYR A 603 18.55 -18.07 41.59
C TYR A 603 20.07 -17.83 41.55
N TYR A 604 20.56 -16.87 42.33
CA TYR A 604 21.96 -16.41 42.30
C TYR A 604 23.02 -17.53 42.48
N TYR A 605 22.72 -18.55 43.29
CA TYR A 605 23.71 -19.57 43.68
C TYR A 605 24.03 -20.60 42.57
N ASN A 606 23.06 -20.92 41.72
CA ASN A 606 23.19 -22.02 40.75
C ASN A 606 22.47 -21.77 39.41
N GLY A 607 21.99 -20.56 39.16
CA GLY A 607 21.31 -20.17 37.91
C GLY A 607 19.95 -20.85 37.67
N ALA A 608 19.51 -21.76 38.53
CA ALA A 608 18.28 -22.51 38.33
C ALA A 608 17.07 -21.58 38.29
N VAL A 609 16.20 -21.78 37.29
CA VAL A 609 14.90 -21.12 37.21
C VAL A 609 14.03 -21.62 38.37
N ARG A 610 13.40 -20.70 39.11
CA ARG A 610 12.53 -21.00 40.24
C ARG A 610 11.17 -20.33 40.10
N SER A 611 10.16 -20.99 40.63
CA SER A 611 8.80 -20.47 40.82
C SER A 611 8.14 -19.93 39.54
N ASP A 612 8.44 -20.59 38.42
CA ASP A 612 7.83 -20.29 37.12
C ASP A 612 6.33 -20.60 37.13
N GLY A 613 5.51 -19.68 36.63
CA GLY A 613 4.05 -19.76 36.71
C GLY A 613 3.44 -19.55 38.11
N SER A 614 4.26 -19.33 39.15
CA SER A 614 3.78 -19.12 40.52
C SER A 614 4.22 -17.82 41.20
N VAL A 615 5.41 -17.28 40.89
CA VAL A 615 5.93 -16.05 41.52
C VAL A 615 6.27 -14.99 40.47
N GLY A 616 5.83 -13.76 40.73
CA GLY A 616 6.32 -12.57 40.03
C GLY A 616 7.61 -12.07 40.67
N SER A 617 8.65 -11.86 39.87
CA SER A 617 9.92 -11.28 40.32
C SER A 617 10.45 -10.35 39.24
N TYR A 618 10.53 -9.06 39.57
CA TYR A 618 10.79 -7.98 38.62
C TYR A 618 11.84 -7.03 39.14
N TRP A 619 12.73 -6.51 38.27
CA TRP A 619 13.70 -5.50 38.68
C TRP A 619 13.14 -4.08 38.72
N SER A 620 13.78 -3.24 39.54
CA SER A 620 13.73 -1.77 39.49
C SER A 620 15.13 -1.20 39.20
N SER A 621 15.19 0.08 38.84
CA SER A 621 16.43 0.86 38.72
C SER A 621 17.11 1.17 40.06
N THR A 622 16.40 1.01 41.18
CA THR A 622 16.86 1.50 42.49
C THR A 622 17.70 0.45 43.22
N THR A 623 18.92 0.82 43.60
CA THR A 623 19.80 -0.01 44.45
C THR A 623 19.36 0.01 45.92
N ASP A 624 19.74 -1.05 46.65
CA ASP A 624 19.51 -1.16 48.11
C ASP A 624 20.81 -0.91 48.88
N ASN A 625 21.86 -1.66 48.55
CA ASN A 625 23.17 -1.58 49.21
C ASN A 625 24.35 -1.90 48.27
N GLY A 626 24.11 -1.90 46.95
CA GLY A 626 25.14 -2.19 45.94
C GLY A 626 25.60 -3.66 45.89
N LEU A 627 25.00 -4.53 46.70
CA LEU A 627 24.97 -5.99 46.50
C LEU A 627 23.54 -6.44 46.18
N LYS A 628 22.54 -5.69 46.65
CA LYS A 628 21.12 -5.88 46.36
C LYS A 628 20.51 -4.67 45.65
N ALA A 629 19.42 -4.93 44.95
CA ALA A 629 18.57 -3.92 44.33
C ALA A 629 17.09 -4.24 44.59
N TYR A 630 16.25 -3.21 44.50
CA TYR A 630 14.81 -3.34 44.73
C TYR A 630 14.07 -3.88 43.51
N GLY A 631 12.88 -4.43 43.75
CA GLY A 631 12.03 -4.99 42.71
C GLY A 631 10.62 -5.28 43.20
N LEU A 632 9.66 -5.32 42.27
CA LEU A 632 8.31 -5.83 42.54
C LEU A 632 8.38 -7.36 42.68
N PHE A 633 7.72 -7.87 43.73
CA PHE A 633 7.62 -9.29 44.04
C PHE A 633 6.17 -9.64 44.39
N PHE A 634 5.67 -10.78 43.92
CA PHE A 634 4.37 -11.29 44.35
C PHE A 634 4.25 -12.82 44.34
N TYR A 635 3.44 -13.34 45.28
CA TYR A 635 3.07 -14.76 45.37
C TYR A 635 1.60 -14.88 45.83
N THR A 636 1.35 -14.88 47.14
CA THR A 636 0.01 -14.67 47.73
C THR A 636 -0.33 -13.18 47.81
N ASP A 637 0.68 -12.37 48.10
CA ASP A 637 0.61 -10.93 48.36
C ASP A 637 1.58 -10.18 47.43
N ILE A 638 1.42 -8.87 47.34
CA ILE A 638 2.21 -7.98 46.47
C ILE A 638 3.10 -7.08 47.32
N GLY A 639 4.38 -6.97 47.01
CA GLY A 639 5.31 -6.11 47.74
C GLY A 639 6.52 -5.65 46.93
N VAL A 640 7.30 -4.74 47.52
CA VAL A 640 8.55 -4.23 46.93
C VAL A 640 9.71 -4.61 47.84
N ASN A 641 10.50 -5.58 47.41
CA ASN A 641 11.55 -6.22 48.18
C ASN A 641 12.92 -5.99 47.53
N SER A 642 14.01 -6.07 48.29
CA SER A 642 15.35 -6.17 47.70
C SER A 642 15.79 -7.62 47.51
N SER A 643 16.68 -7.87 46.56
CA SER A 643 17.24 -9.21 46.28
C SER A 643 18.66 -9.10 45.73
N GLU A 644 19.44 -10.19 45.78
CA GLU A 644 20.84 -10.17 45.33
C GLU A 644 20.94 -9.77 43.86
N SER A 645 21.81 -8.81 43.51
CA SER A 645 22.00 -8.33 42.13
C SER A 645 22.37 -9.45 41.15
N SER A 646 22.93 -10.54 41.69
CA SER A 646 23.32 -11.77 41.01
C SER A 646 22.15 -12.69 40.63
N GLU A 647 20.93 -12.46 41.11
CA GLU A 647 19.72 -13.10 40.56
C GLU A 647 19.44 -12.61 39.13
N ALA A 648 18.65 -13.34 38.35
CA ALA A 648 18.07 -12.81 37.11
C ALA A 648 16.54 -12.79 37.17
N LYS A 649 15.93 -11.66 36.78
CA LYS A 649 14.50 -11.39 36.91
C LYS A 649 13.93 -10.77 35.64
N SER A 650 12.61 -10.79 35.50
CA SER A 650 11.92 -10.09 34.40
C SER A 650 12.08 -8.57 34.54
N ILE A 651 11.98 -7.87 33.40
CA ILE A 651 11.88 -6.40 33.36
C ILE A 651 10.54 -6.02 32.76
N ARG A 652 9.87 -5.05 33.38
CA ARG A 652 8.70 -4.37 32.84
C ARG A 652 9.03 -2.89 32.67
N CYS A 653 9.40 -2.50 31.45
CA CYS A 653 9.86 -1.14 31.18
C CYS A 653 8.74 -0.10 31.36
N VAL A 654 9.14 1.14 31.64
CA VAL A 654 8.29 2.35 31.70
C VAL A 654 8.83 3.43 30.77
N ARG A 655 7.99 4.35 30.30
CA ARG A 655 8.42 5.46 29.43
C ARG A 655 9.39 6.38 30.19
N GLU A 656 10.39 6.90 29.49
CA GLU A 656 11.43 7.79 30.05
C GLU A 656 10.97 9.22 30.37
#